data_AF-A0A2M8AVZ9-F1
#
_entry.id   AF-A0A2M8AVZ9-F1
#
_cell.length_a   1.000
_cell.length_b   1.000
_cell.length_c   1.000
_cell.angle_alpha   90.00
_cell.angle_beta   90.00
_cell.angle_gamma   90.00
#
_symmetry.space_group_name_H-M   'P 1'
#
loop_
_entity.id
_entity.type
_entity.pdbx_description
1 polymer ?
#
loop_
_entity_poly.entity_id
_entity_poly.type
_entity_poly.pdbx_seq_one_letter_code
_entity_poly.pdbx_strand_id
1 'polypeptide(L)'
;MDVMKKNILAILFLIAITIIFFSPVLFTENTFVFRDFYRYYYPFYHLKVSLIKDGIFPFWNPYLFSGTPLFALIQLGTLYPISILLYLLPFGLGIKLFIIIHFLLSGIFMYCLGKVLNLKTSASLAAGITFSFSSFLLCMIAHPNILCSMTWMPLILCLYHTALIRRSLLWMILSGICIAIQILAGEPVVSYMTILVLFFYCVCFPIKGKYHFITLPLPILIGVGLSLIQLLPFLELTLFSARAHGIGYQEATDWSLHPGELFNLIIPFFSDIMKLPRQGLLLSLYMGIIPLSMILLSVFCFWKNWKWFWIGCFVVSLILSLGSHLFLYQLLFQYLPGFNMMRHAVKFIGLVTFFGAVLTGYGFNLLPDRRKEFTGILSFLLIVCICLWGIGISKQGISFWGQTIGGQQYLPIIPVMLILSSLVLLCTSTFARITPLALLLIITADLFFYGSNLTPVISQKFYSKKPALVEMFEKESAPYRYLLNPATEGNHLQGVKGRDLTENTCPELQLAYWHGKSILFSNLGLLWRIPDASGYEALAIRDYEKFIWHVRNENLPSIYHLLCMLNVKYIASETPILYDGLELARIIQNIRVYKNTSCLTRAFFVPEATVVANKKEAFYYIMRPEFDPTKEIVVFENIPHYSGVRGQKSGQCIVGIDSYQPNKIIIRAKTNTHGFLFLGDAYYPGWKAFVDGKETKIYRANYVFRTIEIAPGIHNIKFIYYPQVFKVGMVGSICTVLLIGIAGIFTIHRRYHGNKSTEKC
;
A
#
# COMPACT_ATOMS: atom_id res chain seq x y z
N MET A 1 13.04 23.76 33.61
CA MET A 1 12.47 24.71 32.62
C MET A 1 13.20 24.66 31.27
N ASP A 2 14.55 24.64 31.24
CA ASP A 2 15.31 24.67 29.98
C ASP A 2 15.19 23.43 29.09
N VAL A 3 15.09 22.22 29.67
CA VAL A 3 14.90 20.99 28.89
C VAL A 3 13.55 21.01 28.15
N MET A 4 12.50 21.47 28.82
CA MET A 4 11.18 21.61 28.21
C MET A 4 11.19 22.62 27.06
N LYS A 5 11.81 23.80 27.25
CA LYS A 5 12.00 24.80 26.20
C LYS A 5 12.73 24.21 24.98
N LYS A 6 13.83 23.46 25.20
CA LYS A 6 14.58 22.79 24.13
C LYS A 6 13.76 21.77 23.36
N ASN A 7 12.90 21.01 24.04
CA ASN A 7 12.04 20.02 23.38
C ASN A 7 10.92 20.68 22.56
N ILE A 8 10.32 21.76 23.06
CA ILE A 8 9.32 22.54 22.30
C ILE A 8 9.95 23.12 21.04
N LEU A 9 11.13 23.74 21.14
CA LEU A 9 11.86 24.26 19.99
C LEU A 9 12.19 23.17 18.96
N ALA A 10 12.55 21.97 19.40
CA ALA A 10 12.81 20.84 18.50
C ALA A 10 11.56 20.42 17.72
N ILE A 11 10.39 20.37 18.38
CA ILE A 11 9.11 20.05 17.73
C ILE A 11 8.71 21.17 16.75
N LEU A 12 8.85 22.44 17.14
CA LEU A 12 8.58 23.57 16.25
C LEU A 12 9.50 23.57 15.03
N PHE A 13 10.77 23.18 15.20
CA PHE A 13 11.71 23.01 14.10
C PHE A 13 11.24 21.91 13.14
N LEU A 14 10.82 20.74 13.65
CA LEU A 14 10.26 19.66 12.82
C LEU A 14 9.01 20.12 12.04
N ILE A 15 8.12 20.87 12.68
CA ILE A 15 6.94 21.45 12.02
C ILE A 15 7.37 22.39 10.89
N ALA A 16 8.28 23.31 11.17
CA ALA A 16 8.75 24.30 10.19
C ALA A 16 9.38 23.63 8.97
N ILE A 17 10.29 22.67 9.16
CA ILE A 17 10.94 21.99 8.04
C ILE A 17 9.94 21.15 7.23
N THR A 18 8.95 20.49 7.85
CA THR A 18 7.91 19.76 7.11
C THR A 18 7.07 20.70 6.26
N ILE A 19 6.67 21.86 6.78
CA ILE A 19 5.92 22.86 6.01
C ILE A 19 6.77 23.40 4.85
N ILE A 20 8.05 23.71 5.08
CA ILE A 20 8.96 24.22 4.06
C ILE A 20 9.12 23.18 2.93
N PHE A 21 9.40 21.92 3.26
CA PHE A 21 9.60 20.86 2.26
C PHE A 21 8.36 20.66 1.39
N PHE A 22 7.18 20.58 2.01
CA PHE A 22 5.92 20.36 1.29
C PHE A 22 5.22 21.65 0.86
N SER A 23 5.87 22.80 0.96
CA SER A 23 5.31 24.10 0.53
C SER A 23 4.79 24.09 -0.92
N PRO A 24 5.44 23.41 -1.90
CA PRO A 24 4.91 23.35 -3.26
C PRO A 24 3.58 22.60 -3.36
N VAL A 25 3.25 21.70 -2.43
CA VAL A 25 1.99 20.94 -2.41
C VAL A 25 0.93 21.63 -1.53
N LEU A 26 1.36 22.23 -0.43
CA LEU A 26 0.49 22.89 0.56
C LEU A 26 -0.07 24.21 0.04
N PHE A 27 0.75 25.02 -0.61
CA PHE A 27 0.40 26.40 -0.96
C PHE A 27 0.13 26.61 -2.46
N THR A 28 0.14 25.55 -3.27
CA THR A 28 -0.20 25.62 -4.71
C THR A 28 -1.30 24.63 -5.09
N GLU A 29 -1.77 24.71 -6.34
CA GLU A 29 -2.71 23.74 -6.91
C GLU A 29 -2.09 22.35 -7.16
N ASN A 30 -0.82 22.12 -6.86
CA ASN A 30 -0.15 20.85 -7.12
C ASN A 30 -0.53 19.75 -6.12
N THR A 31 -0.45 18.49 -6.54
CA THR A 31 -0.77 17.30 -5.77
C THR A 31 0.09 16.11 -6.21
N PHE A 32 0.14 15.05 -5.42
CA PHE A 32 0.96 13.87 -5.72
C PHE A 32 0.39 13.04 -6.89
N VAL A 33 1.26 12.46 -7.71
CA VAL A 33 0.86 11.65 -8.89
C VAL A 33 1.70 10.39 -9.11
N PHE A 34 2.75 10.19 -8.32
CA PHE A 34 3.75 9.18 -8.65
C PHE A 34 3.24 7.73 -8.61
N ARG A 35 3.49 6.96 -9.69
CA ARG A 35 3.38 5.49 -9.72
C ARG A 35 2.02 4.96 -9.22
N ASP A 36 2.00 4.16 -8.15
CA ASP A 36 0.77 3.53 -7.64
C ASP A 36 -0.15 4.55 -6.95
N PHE A 37 0.35 5.75 -6.65
CA PHE A 37 -0.48 6.78 -6.07
C PHE A 37 -1.63 7.17 -6.98
N TYR A 38 -1.36 7.55 -8.24
CA TYR A 38 -2.43 8.03 -9.14
C TYR A 38 -3.33 6.92 -9.65
N ARG A 39 -2.78 5.73 -9.91
CA ARG A 39 -3.52 4.62 -10.54
C ARG A 39 -4.21 3.66 -9.57
N TYR A 40 -3.79 3.64 -8.30
CA TYR A 40 -4.30 2.72 -7.28
C TYR A 40 -4.81 3.48 -6.03
N TYR A 41 -3.93 4.11 -5.25
CA TYR A 41 -4.32 4.64 -3.93
C TYR A 41 -5.30 5.81 -4.01
N TYR A 42 -5.04 6.79 -4.88
CA TYR A 42 -5.89 7.97 -4.99
C TYR A 42 -7.33 7.60 -5.42
N PRO A 43 -7.55 6.79 -6.48
CA PRO A 43 -8.90 6.37 -6.86
C PRO A 43 -9.62 5.55 -5.80
N PHE A 44 -8.93 4.62 -5.11
CA PHE A 44 -9.56 3.84 -4.04
C PHE A 44 -9.89 4.68 -2.81
N TYR A 45 -9.01 5.59 -2.39
CA TYR A 45 -9.33 6.52 -1.31
C TYR A 45 -10.50 7.42 -1.67
N HIS A 46 -10.55 7.90 -2.91
CA HIS A 46 -11.67 8.70 -3.40
C HIS A 46 -12.98 7.91 -3.37
N LEU A 47 -12.97 6.67 -3.88
CA LEU A 47 -14.13 5.79 -3.85
C LEU A 47 -14.61 5.56 -2.42
N LYS A 48 -13.71 5.14 -1.52
CA LYS A 48 -14.01 4.92 -0.08
C LYS A 48 -14.67 6.14 0.54
N VAL A 49 -14.08 7.32 0.38
CA VAL A 49 -14.60 8.57 0.96
C VAL A 49 -15.94 8.94 0.34
N SER A 50 -16.11 8.78 -0.97
CA SER A 50 -17.37 9.09 -1.65
C SER A 50 -18.52 8.19 -1.18
N LEU A 51 -18.27 6.90 -0.97
CA LEU A 51 -19.28 5.97 -0.46
C LEU A 51 -19.72 6.34 0.96
N ILE A 52 -18.75 6.65 1.84
CA ILE A 52 -19.06 7.07 3.22
C ILE A 52 -19.85 8.37 3.24
N LYS A 53 -19.51 9.35 2.38
CA LYS A 53 -20.25 10.62 2.26
C LYS A 53 -21.68 10.43 1.76
N ASP A 54 -21.92 9.39 0.95
CA ASP A 54 -23.26 9.00 0.51
C ASP A 54 -24.03 8.16 1.55
N GLY A 55 -23.49 7.97 2.76
CA GLY A 55 -24.10 7.15 3.81
C GLY A 55 -23.97 5.64 3.59
N ILE A 56 -23.10 5.21 2.67
CA ILE A 56 -22.86 3.80 2.33
C ILE A 56 -21.54 3.35 2.93
N PHE A 57 -21.60 2.45 3.92
CA PHE A 57 -20.38 1.84 4.44
C PHE A 57 -19.69 1.01 3.34
N PRO A 58 -18.37 1.15 3.12
CA PRO A 58 -17.68 0.64 1.94
C PRO A 58 -17.39 -0.87 2.01
N PHE A 59 -18.40 -1.73 2.22
CA PHE A 59 -18.21 -3.19 2.27
C PHE A 59 -17.85 -3.77 0.90
N TRP A 60 -18.52 -3.33 -0.17
CA TRP A 60 -18.37 -3.86 -1.52
C TRP A 60 -18.01 -2.76 -2.52
N ASN A 61 -17.16 -3.08 -3.49
CA ASN A 61 -16.87 -2.24 -4.66
C ASN A 61 -17.46 -2.93 -5.90
N PRO A 62 -18.58 -2.44 -6.46
CA PRO A 62 -19.20 -3.05 -7.64
C PRO A 62 -18.56 -2.63 -8.99
N TYR A 63 -17.59 -1.69 -8.95
CA TYR A 63 -17.07 -1.01 -10.13
C TYR A 63 -15.86 -1.70 -10.76
N LEU A 64 -15.12 -2.53 -10.02
CA LEU A 64 -13.98 -3.27 -10.56
C LEU A 64 -14.22 -4.78 -10.42
N PHE A 65 -13.65 -5.56 -11.34
CA PHE A 65 -13.66 -7.02 -11.29
C PHE A 65 -15.04 -7.66 -11.10
N SER A 66 -16.09 -7.02 -11.62
CA SER A 66 -17.48 -7.43 -11.38
C SER A 66 -17.91 -7.45 -9.91
N GLY A 67 -17.16 -6.82 -9.02
CA GLY A 67 -17.41 -6.80 -7.59
C GLY A 67 -16.25 -7.36 -6.76
N THR A 68 -15.79 -6.59 -5.79
CA THR A 68 -14.74 -7.03 -4.83
C THR A 68 -15.01 -6.49 -3.43
N PRO A 69 -14.65 -7.20 -2.34
CA PRO A 69 -14.87 -6.73 -0.97
C PRO A 69 -13.94 -5.55 -0.62
N LEU A 70 -14.46 -4.34 -0.72
CA LEU A 70 -13.70 -3.09 -0.53
C LEU A 70 -13.21 -2.91 0.91
N PHE A 71 -14.04 -3.21 1.90
CA PHE A 71 -13.64 -3.05 3.31
C PHE A 71 -12.54 -4.04 3.70
N ALA A 72 -12.49 -5.23 3.09
CA ALA A 72 -11.47 -6.23 3.37
C ALA A 72 -10.07 -5.83 2.86
N LEU A 73 -9.97 -4.84 1.96
CA LEU A 73 -8.71 -4.27 1.51
C LEU A 73 -8.11 -3.39 2.60
N ILE A 74 -7.34 -4.02 3.50
CA ILE A 74 -6.73 -3.37 4.67
C ILE A 74 -5.83 -2.17 4.29
N GLN A 75 -5.26 -2.19 3.08
CA GLN A 75 -4.40 -1.13 2.52
C GLN A 75 -5.10 0.24 2.42
N LEU A 76 -6.44 0.26 2.44
CA LEU A 76 -7.22 1.50 2.39
C LEU A 76 -7.35 2.20 3.75
N GLY A 77 -6.90 1.58 4.84
CA GLY A 77 -6.95 2.16 6.17
C GLY A 77 -8.32 2.72 6.54
N THR A 78 -9.41 1.99 6.26
CA THR A 78 -10.78 2.52 6.46
C THR A 78 -11.03 2.95 7.89
N LEU A 79 -10.55 2.15 8.86
CA LEU A 79 -10.63 2.41 10.29
C LEU A 79 -9.33 2.99 10.87
N TYR A 80 -8.38 3.40 10.01
CA TYR A 80 -7.15 4.03 10.46
C TYR A 80 -7.46 5.44 11.03
N PRO A 81 -7.06 5.78 12.27
CA PRO A 81 -7.49 7.03 12.90
C PRO A 81 -7.18 8.29 12.11
N ILE A 82 -6.00 8.38 11.49
CA ILE A 82 -5.60 9.58 10.73
C ILE A 82 -6.39 9.71 9.42
N SER A 83 -7.04 8.65 8.94
CA SER A 83 -7.97 8.76 7.79
C SER A 83 -9.18 9.65 8.06
N ILE A 84 -9.41 10.08 9.31
CA ILE A 84 -10.40 11.12 9.62
C ILE A 84 -10.21 12.41 8.79
N LEU A 85 -8.96 12.74 8.44
CA LEU A 85 -8.65 13.88 7.57
C LEU A 85 -9.26 13.73 6.16
N LEU A 86 -9.38 12.49 5.67
CA LEU A 86 -9.99 12.19 4.37
C LEU A 86 -11.51 12.36 4.39
N TYR A 87 -12.14 12.13 5.55
CA TYR A 87 -13.59 12.16 5.71
C TYR A 87 -14.10 13.57 6.03
N LEU A 88 -13.42 14.31 6.90
CA LEU A 88 -13.86 15.62 7.39
C LEU A 88 -13.51 16.78 6.45
N LEU A 89 -12.38 16.70 5.72
CA LEU A 89 -11.93 17.78 4.85
C LEU A 89 -12.40 17.57 3.39
N PRO A 90 -12.34 18.62 2.54
CA PRO A 90 -12.40 18.44 1.10
C PRO A 90 -11.33 17.44 0.67
N PHE A 91 -11.71 16.43 -0.13
CA PHE A 91 -10.88 15.25 -0.36
C PHE A 91 -9.46 15.58 -0.87
N GLY A 92 -9.34 16.54 -1.80
CA GLY A 92 -8.06 16.98 -2.33
C GLY A 92 -7.12 17.60 -1.27
N LEU A 93 -7.67 18.35 -0.30
CA LEU A 93 -6.89 18.86 0.84
C LEU A 93 -6.62 17.75 1.86
N GLY A 94 -7.65 16.94 2.15
CA GLY A 94 -7.58 15.83 3.10
C GLY A 94 -6.47 14.85 2.76
N ILE A 95 -6.32 14.45 1.49
CA ILE A 95 -5.28 13.50 1.07
C ILE A 95 -3.86 14.10 1.14
N LYS A 96 -3.71 15.41 0.83
CA LYS A 96 -2.43 16.12 0.99
C LYS A 96 -1.99 16.13 2.44
N LEU A 97 -2.87 16.59 3.34
CA LEU A 97 -2.58 16.65 4.77
C LEU A 97 -2.41 15.26 5.38
N PHE A 98 -3.20 14.28 4.92
CA PHE A 98 -3.03 12.88 5.29
C PHE A 98 -1.62 12.38 4.99
N ILE A 99 -1.02 12.69 3.84
CA ILE A 99 0.36 12.25 3.55
C ILE A 99 1.36 13.05 4.39
N ILE A 100 1.24 14.38 4.39
CA ILE A 100 2.24 15.29 4.99
C ILE A 100 2.34 15.10 6.51
N ILE A 101 1.23 14.85 7.20
CA ILE A 101 1.24 14.66 8.65
C ILE A 101 2.05 13.43 9.06
N HIS A 102 2.15 12.39 8.21
CA HIS A 102 2.95 11.20 8.52
C HIS A 102 4.45 11.50 8.52
N PHE A 103 4.92 12.43 7.70
CA PHE A 103 6.31 12.90 7.75
C PHE A 103 6.60 13.59 9.08
N LEU A 104 5.73 14.53 9.48
CA LEU A 104 5.84 15.21 10.77
C LEU A 104 5.83 14.22 11.95
N LEU A 105 4.86 13.31 11.96
CA LEU A 105 4.73 12.29 13.02
C LEU A 105 5.92 11.34 13.04
N SER A 106 6.45 10.94 11.88
CA SER A 106 7.65 10.09 11.80
C SER A 106 8.85 10.76 12.47
N GLY A 107 9.05 12.06 12.20
CA GLY A 107 10.09 12.85 12.84
C GLY A 107 9.90 12.99 14.35
N ILE A 108 8.68 13.31 14.80
CA ILE A 108 8.34 13.46 16.23
C ILE A 108 8.50 12.14 16.98
N PHE A 109 8.00 11.04 16.42
CA PHE A 109 8.04 9.73 17.08
C PHE A 109 9.47 9.20 17.18
N MET A 110 10.29 9.39 16.13
CA MET A 110 11.71 9.06 16.16
C MET A 110 12.48 9.97 17.15
N TYR A 111 12.15 11.26 17.21
CA TYR A 111 12.68 12.16 18.23
C TYR A 111 12.36 11.67 19.65
N CYS A 112 11.10 11.28 19.92
CA CYS A 112 10.69 10.72 21.20
C CYS A 112 11.43 9.43 21.55
N LEU A 113 11.62 8.53 20.58
CA LEU A 113 12.44 7.32 20.76
C LEU A 113 13.87 7.71 21.16
N GLY A 114 14.49 8.66 20.46
CA GLY A 114 15.82 9.18 20.82
C GLY A 114 15.91 9.72 22.25
N LYS A 115 14.86 10.43 22.72
CA LYS A 115 14.79 10.91 24.11
C LYS A 115 14.78 9.77 25.12
N VAL A 116 13.99 8.74 24.87
CA VAL A 116 13.88 7.57 25.75
C VAL A 116 15.17 6.73 25.74
N LEU A 117 15.92 6.74 24.63
CA LEU A 117 17.26 6.16 24.51
C LEU A 117 18.39 7.02 25.12
N ASN A 118 18.04 8.06 25.90
CA ASN A 118 18.95 8.99 26.57
C ASN A 118 19.85 9.82 25.64
N LEU A 119 19.38 10.13 24.42
CA LEU A 119 20.10 11.04 23.52
C LEU A 119 19.88 12.52 23.90
N LYS A 120 20.90 13.35 23.64
CA LYS A 120 20.78 14.82 23.70
C LYS A 120 19.71 15.29 22.70
N THR A 121 19.13 16.48 22.93
CA THR A 121 18.06 17.04 22.08
C THR A 121 18.48 17.17 20.62
N SER A 122 19.68 17.66 20.35
CA SER A 122 20.22 17.80 18.98
C SER A 122 20.40 16.44 18.29
N ALA A 123 20.91 15.44 19.02
CA ALA A 123 21.05 14.07 18.53
C ALA A 123 19.69 13.41 18.22
N SER A 124 18.70 13.63 19.09
CA SER A 124 17.33 13.13 18.86
C SER A 124 16.68 13.82 17.65
N LEU A 125 16.95 15.11 17.46
CA LEU A 125 16.47 15.87 16.32
C LEU A 125 17.13 15.39 15.02
N ALA A 126 18.42 15.09 15.03
CA ALA A 126 19.13 14.51 13.89
C ALA A 126 18.51 13.16 13.46
N ALA A 127 18.21 12.28 14.43
CA ALA A 127 17.50 11.02 14.17
C ALA A 127 16.11 11.26 13.57
N GLY A 128 15.35 12.21 14.13
CA GLY A 128 14.01 12.58 13.64
C GLY A 128 14.02 13.08 12.19
N ILE A 129 14.93 14.00 11.85
CA ILE A 129 15.07 14.55 10.49
C ILE A 129 15.48 13.44 9.52
N THR A 130 16.46 12.62 9.91
CA THR A 130 16.97 11.50 9.09
C THR A 130 15.87 10.52 8.74
N PHE A 131 15.06 10.12 9.72
CA PHE A 131 13.97 9.17 9.47
C PHE A 131 12.89 9.82 8.59
N SER A 132 12.39 10.99 9.00
CA SER A 132 11.29 11.71 8.33
C SER A 132 11.57 11.96 6.85
N PHE A 133 12.75 12.48 6.51
CA PHE A 133 13.08 12.91 5.14
C PHE A 133 14.02 11.94 4.41
N SER A 134 14.12 10.69 4.88
CA SER A 134 14.84 9.64 4.17
C SER A 134 14.25 9.40 2.78
N SER A 135 15.09 9.03 1.80
CA SER A 135 14.60 8.68 0.46
C SER A 135 13.59 7.53 0.50
N PHE A 136 13.73 6.59 1.45
CA PHE A 136 12.77 5.51 1.64
C PHE A 136 11.36 6.05 1.94
N LEU A 137 11.17 6.87 2.99
CA LEU A 137 9.83 7.38 3.34
C LEU A 137 9.25 8.27 2.24
N LEU A 138 10.08 9.08 1.58
CA LEU A 138 9.64 9.92 0.46
C LEU A 138 9.14 9.06 -0.72
N CYS A 139 9.84 7.98 -1.06
CA CYS A 139 9.36 7.03 -2.08
C CYS A 139 8.03 6.37 -1.69
N MET A 140 7.75 6.21 -0.39
CA MET A 140 6.49 5.63 0.09
C MET A 140 5.29 6.57 -0.04
N ILE A 141 5.44 7.79 -0.56
CA ILE A 141 4.29 8.60 -1.02
C ILE A 141 3.51 7.84 -2.11
N ALA A 142 4.22 7.06 -2.94
CA ALA A 142 3.58 6.17 -3.93
C ALA A 142 2.79 5.01 -3.30
N HIS A 143 3.06 4.69 -2.03
CA HIS A 143 2.50 3.57 -1.27
C HIS A 143 2.12 4.02 0.16
N PRO A 144 1.07 4.84 0.32
CA PRO A 144 0.75 5.47 1.59
C PRO A 144 0.53 4.51 2.76
N ASN A 145 0.08 3.28 2.51
CA ASN A 145 -0.09 2.26 3.55
C ASN A 145 1.27 1.88 4.22
N ILE A 146 2.35 1.80 3.44
CA ILE A 146 3.72 1.55 3.93
C ILE A 146 4.20 2.78 4.71
N LEU A 147 4.04 3.99 4.15
CA LEU A 147 4.37 5.25 4.84
C LEU A 147 3.69 5.32 6.21
N CYS A 148 2.36 5.16 6.23
CA CYS A 148 1.57 5.21 7.46
C CYS A 148 2.03 4.18 8.48
N SER A 149 2.27 2.94 8.04
CA SER A 149 2.68 1.85 8.95
C SER A 149 4.09 2.08 9.52
N MET A 150 5.03 2.56 8.70
CA MET A 150 6.40 2.86 9.12
C MET A 150 6.47 4.03 10.10
N THR A 151 5.57 5.02 9.95
CA THR A 151 5.47 6.16 10.88
C THR A 151 5.31 5.73 12.32
N TRP A 152 4.51 4.70 12.62
CA TRP A 152 4.22 4.27 14.00
C TRP A 152 5.33 3.46 14.67
N MET A 153 6.23 2.85 13.89
CA MET A 153 7.26 1.96 14.41
C MET A 153 8.16 2.60 15.50
N PRO A 154 8.64 3.86 15.37
CA PRO A 154 9.42 4.50 16.43
C PRO A 154 8.62 4.72 17.71
N LEU A 155 7.33 5.08 17.62
CA LEU A 155 6.50 5.28 18.81
C LEU A 155 6.19 3.96 19.50
N ILE A 156 5.89 2.90 18.74
CA ILE A 156 5.69 1.55 19.29
C ILE A 156 6.91 1.14 20.12
N LEU A 157 8.12 1.28 19.56
CA LEU A 157 9.36 0.92 20.25
C LEU A 157 9.67 1.86 21.43
N CYS A 158 9.35 3.16 21.31
CA CYS A 158 9.50 4.15 22.38
C CYS A 158 8.64 3.78 23.61
N LEU A 159 7.36 3.46 23.39
CA LEU A 159 6.43 3.03 24.42
C LEU A 159 6.81 1.66 24.99
N TYR A 160 7.21 0.73 24.12
CA TYR A 160 7.66 -0.59 24.53
C TYR A 160 8.89 -0.52 25.43
N HIS A 161 9.93 0.21 25.02
CA HIS A 161 11.12 0.43 25.82
C HIS A 161 10.78 1.06 27.18
N THR A 162 9.91 2.07 27.19
CA THR A 162 9.44 2.70 28.44
C THR A 162 8.71 1.70 29.33
N ALA A 163 7.92 0.79 28.74
CA ALA A 163 7.24 -0.28 29.46
C ALA A 163 8.22 -1.26 30.11
N LEU A 164 9.28 -1.63 29.40
CA LEU A 164 10.33 -2.53 29.90
C LEU A 164 11.09 -1.90 31.08
N ILE A 165 11.50 -0.64 30.96
CA ILE A 165 12.22 0.08 32.03
C ILE A 165 11.32 0.31 33.24
N ARG A 166 10.12 0.85 33.03
CA ARG A 166 9.20 1.24 34.11
C ARG A 166 8.38 0.06 34.67
N ARG A 167 8.49 -1.13 34.05
CA ARG A 167 7.71 -2.34 34.40
C ARG A 167 6.21 -2.03 34.54
N SER A 168 5.65 -1.32 33.57
CA SER A 168 4.31 -0.74 33.70
C SER A 168 3.36 -1.19 32.59
N LEU A 169 2.24 -1.76 33.03
CA LEU A 169 1.16 -2.26 32.18
C LEU A 169 0.56 -1.17 31.29
N LEU A 170 0.45 0.06 31.78
CA LEU A 170 -0.07 1.18 30.99
C LEU A 170 0.72 1.38 29.70
N TRP A 171 2.06 1.36 29.78
CA TRP A 171 2.91 1.56 28.60
C TRP A 171 2.87 0.35 27.65
N MET A 172 2.65 -0.86 28.17
CA MET A 172 2.39 -2.04 27.33
C MET A 172 1.07 -1.91 26.57
N ILE A 173 0.01 -1.44 27.24
CA ILE A 173 -1.30 -1.18 26.63
C ILE A 173 -1.16 -0.10 25.55
N LEU A 174 -0.49 1.02 25.85
CA LEU A 174 -0.26 2.09 24.88
C LEU A 174 0.55 1.62 23.67
N SER A 175 1.59 0.81 23.90
CA SER A 175 2.36 0.18 22.81
C SER A 175 1.46 -0.73 21.96
N GLY A 176 0.61 -1.54 22.59
CA GLY A 176 -0.37 -2.40 21.90
C GLY A 176 -1.42 -1.63 21.11
N ILE A 177 -1.91 -0.50 21.63
CA ILE A 177 -2.80 0.41 20.89
C ILE A 177 -2.09 0.95 19.65
N CYS A 178 -0.81 1.36 19.76
CA CYS A 178 -0.05 1.79 18.59
C CYS A 178 0.20 0.67 17.58
N ILE A 179 0.37 -0.59 18.02
CA ILE A 179 0.41 -1.76 17.13
C ILE A 179 -0.94 -1.93 16.41
N ALA A 180 -2.07 -1.79 17.11
CA ALA A 180 -3.39 -1.84 16.48
C ALA A 180 -3.52 -0.76 15.39
N ILE A 181 -3.10 0.47 15.69
CA ILE A 181 -3.11 1.59 14.75
C ILE A 181 -2.22 1.31 13.54
N GLN A 182 -1.04 0.71 13.74
CA GLN A 182 -0.13 0.31 12.66
C GLN A 182 -0.74 -0.80 11.78
N ILE A 183 -1.41 -1.81 12.37
CA ILE A 183 -2.12 -2.85 11.60
C ILE A 183 -3.24 -2.20 10.77
N LEU A 184 -4.01 -1.30 11.37
CA LEU A 184 -5.08 -0.56 10.70
C LEU A 184 -4.57 0.38 9.60
N ALA A 185 -3.29 0.78 9.63
CA ALA A 185 -2.67 1.59 8.57
C ALA A 185 -2.47 0.81 7.25
N GLY A 186 -2.54 -0.51 7.28
CA GLY A 186 -2.76 -1.31 6.07
C GLY A 186 -1.53 -1.92 5.40
N GLU A 187 -0.39 -2.03 6.09
CA GLU A 187 0.75 -2.82 5.61
C GLU A 187 1.10 -3.96 6.60
N PRO A 188 0.62 -5.19 6.33
CA PRO A 188 0.90 -6.35 7.18
C PRO A 188 2.39 -6.69 7.29
N VAL A 189 3.18 -6.48 6.23
CA VAL A 189 4.63 -6.76 6.24
C VAL A 189 5.35 -5.89 7.26
N VAL A 190 5.04 -4.59 7.32
CA VAL A 190 5.65 -3.65 8.29
C VAL A 190 5.22 -3.98 9.72
N SER A 191 3.96 -4.38 9.91
CA SER A 191 3.47 -4.82 11.22
C SER A 191 4.22 -6.07 11.71
N TYR A 192 4.41 -7.06 10.82
CA TYR A 192 5.20 -8.24 11.11
C TYR A 192 6.68 -7.91 11.42
N MET A 193 7.31 -7.04 10.60
CA MET A 193 8.67 -6.55 10.86
C MET A 193 8.77 -5.88 12.22
N THR A 194 7.77 -5.06 12.60
CA THR A 194 7.73 -4.42 13.92
C THR A 194 7.67 -5.46 15.05
N ILE A 195 6.84 -6.50 14.92
CA ILE A 195 6.76 -7.61 15.89
C ILE A 195 8.12 -8.32 16.02
N LEU A 196 8.80 -8.62 14.90
CA LEU A 196 10.14 -9.21 14.95
C LEU A 196 11.14 -8.30 15.68
N VAL A 197 11.10 -6.99 15.40
CA VAL A 197 11.96 -6.04 16.10
C VAL A 197 11.67 -6.03 17.60
N LEU A 198 10.40 -6.04 18.03
CA LEU A 198 10.05 -6.13 19.44
C LEU A 198 10.53 -7.44 20.09
N PHE A 199 10.42 -8.56 19.37
CA PHE A 199 10.93 -9.86 19.82
C PHE A 199 12.44 -9.79 20.08
N PHE A 200 13.24 -9.42 19.08
CA PHE A 200 14.69 -9.33 19.23
C PHE A 200 15.10 -8.26 20.24
N TYR A 201 14.36 -7.14 20.29
CA TYR A 201 14.58 -6.11 21.30
C TYR A 201 14.42 -6.68 22.70
N CYS A 202 13.33 -7.40 22.96
CA CYS A 202 13.07 -8.02 24.27
C CYS A 202 14.14 -9.05 24.65
N VAL A 203 14.58 -9.88 23.71
CA VAL A 203 15.61 -10.92 23.94
C VAL A 203 16.99 -10.31 24.25
N CYS A 204 17.39 -9.28 23.50
CA CYS A 204 18.70 -8.66 23.68
C CYS A 204 18.73 -7.64 24.84
N PHE A 205 17.58 -7.14 25.28
CA PHE A 205 17.51 -6.15 26.34
C PHE A 205 17.68 -6.82 27.73
N PRO A 206 18.66 -6.38 28.55
CA PRO A 206 19.00 -7.06 29.80
C PRO A 206 17.97 -6.79 30.90
N ILE A 207 16.89 -7.58 30.94
CA ILE A 207 15.86 -7.49 31.99
C ILE A 207 15.97 -8.69 32.94
N LYS A 208 16.17 -8.43 34.23
CA LYS A 208 16.01 -9.44 35.29
C LYS A 208 14.59 -9.37 35.88
N GLY A 209 13.87 -10.50 35.97
CA GLY A 209 12.64 -10.65 36.76
C GLY A 209 11.46 -11.37 36.08
N LYS A 210 10.44 -11.75 36.88
CA LYS A 210 9.26 -12.54 36.47
C LYS A 210 8.38 -11.92 35.37
N TYR A 211 8.49 -10.61 35.12
CA TYR A 211 7.65 -9.89 34.15
C TYR A 211 8.07 -10.14 32.68
N HIS A 212 9.23 -10.74 32.44
CA HIS A 212 9.78 -10.97 31.09
C HIS A 212 8.90 -11.88 30.20
N PHE A 213 8.15 -12.82 30.79
CA PHE A 213 7.28 -13.72 30.01
C PHE A 213 6.02 -13.03 29.45
N ILE A 214 5.59 -11.91 30.06
CA ILE A 214 4.37 -11.18 29.66
C ILE A 214 4.73 -9.98 28.77
N THR A 215 5.95 -9.46 28.88
CA THR A 215 6.39 -8.22 28.20
C THR A 215 6.32 -8.30 26.68
N LEU A 216 6.50 -9.48 26.08
CA LEU A 216 6.43 -9.65 24.63
C LEU A 216 4.99 -9.90 24.11
N PRO A 217 4.24 -10.90 24.59
CA PRO A 217 2.95 -11.24 23.96
C PRO A 217 1.89 -10.17 24.19
N LEU A 218 1.90 -9.44 25.32
CA LEU A 218 0.77 -8.60 25.70
C LEU A 218 0.50 -7.42 24.73
N PRO A 219 1.47 -6.57 24.36
CA PRO A 219 1.22 -5.52 23.37
C PRO A 219 0.75 -6.08 22.02
N ILE A 220 1.28 -7.22 21.60
CA ILE A 220 0.90 -7.88 20.34
C ILE A 220 -0.55 -8.36 20.41
N LEU A 221 -0.94 -9.04 21.49
CA LEU A 221 -2.32 -9.50 21.70
C LEU A 221 -3.32 -8.35 21.74
N ILE A 222 -2.96 -7.24 22.39
CA ILE A 222 -3.77 -6.01 22.38
C ILE A 222 -3.88 -5.45 20.96
N GLY A 223 -2.76 -5.37 20.25
CA GLY A 223 -2.71 -4.86 18.87
C GLY A 223 -3.57 -5.66 17.91
N VAL A 224 -3.45 -6.99 17.94
CA VAL A 224 -4.27 -7.92 17.15
C VAL A 224 -5.72 -7.84 17.57
N GLY A 225 -6.01 -7.93 18.88
CA GLY A 225 -7.37 -7.93 19.42
C GLY A 225 -8.16 -6.68 19.03
N LEU A 226 -7.56 -5.49 19.17
CA LEU A 226 -8.20 -4.22 18.80
C LEU A 226 -8.43 -4.09 17.28
N SER A 227 -7.57 -4.70 16.45
CA SER A 227 -7.66 -4.62 14.99
C SER A 227 -8.53 -5.72 14.35
N LEU A 228 -9.09 -6.66 15.12
CA LEU A 228 -9.89 -7.79 14.62
C LEU A 228 -11.05 -7.39 13.68
N ILE A 229 -11.72 -6.27 13.96
CA ILE A 229 -12.80 -5.70 13.12
C ILE A 229 -12.40 -5.54 11.65
N GLN A 230 -11.12 -5.23 11.38
CA GLN A 230 -10.56 -5.03 10.05
C GLN A 230 -9.71 -6.23 9.60
N LEU A 231 -9.00 -6.86 10.55
CA LEU A 231 -8.07 -7.95 10.27
C LEU A 231 -8.80 -9.22 9.82
N LEU A 232 -9.95 -9.57 10.41
CA LEU A 232 -10.68 -10.78 10.01
C LEU A 232 -11.24 -10.72 8.58
N PRO A 233 -11.91 -9.64 8.13
CA PRO A 233 -12.29 -9.49 6.72
C PRO A 233 -11.09 -9.56 5.76
N PHE A 234 -9.95 -8.98 6.14
CA PHE A 234 -8.72 -9.07 5.34
C PHE A 234 -8.19 -10.51 5.24
N LEU A 235 -8.19 -11.25 6.34
CA LEU A 235 -7.77 -12.65 6.34
C LEU A 235 -8.71 -13.52 5.49
N GLU A 236 -10.02 -13.29 5.55
CA GLU A 236 -11.00 -13.96 4.68
C GLU A 236 -10.67 -13.71 3.21
N LEU A 237 -10.49 -12.45 2.79
CA LEU A 237 -10.14 -12.12 1.41
C LEU A 237 -8.81 -12.76 0.99
N THR A 238 -7.83 -12.81 1.88
CA THR A 238 -6.52 -13.44 1.60
C THR A 238 -6.68 -14.91 1.22
N LEU A 239 -7.59 -15.65 1.87
CA LEU A 239 -7.92 -17.04 1.53
C LEU A 239 -8.56 -17.21 0.14
N PHE A 240 -9.29 -16.20 -0.35
CA PHE A 240 -9.91 -16.20 -1.68
C PHE A 240 -9.06 -15.56 -2.78
N SER A 241 -7.92 -14.96 -2.40
CA SER A 241 -7.00 -14.29 -3.32
C SER A 241 -5.91 -15.23 -3.86
N ALA A 242 -5.10 -14.73 -4.80
CA ALA A 242 -3.90 -15.42 -5.26
C ALA A 242 -2.87 -15.67 -4.12
N ARG A 243 -2.98 -14.97 -2.98
CA ARG A 243 -2.08 -15.05 -1.83
C ARG A 243 -2.38 -16.19 -0.84
N ALA A 244 -3.43 -16.99 -1.07
CA ALA A 244 -3.91 -18.00 -0.11
C ALA A 244 -2.86 -19.06 0.30
N HIS A 245 -1.91 -19.39 -0.58
CA HIS A 245 -0.86 -20.40 -0.32
C HIS A 245 0.53 -19.78 -0.09
N GLY A 246 0.58 -18.49 0.24
CA GLY A 246 1.83 -17.72 0.18
C GLY A 246 2.23 -17.43 -1.27
N ILE A 247 3.48 -17.02 -1.47
CA ILE A 247 4.03 -16.76 -2.81
C ILE A 247 5.27 -17.60 -3.07
N GLY A 248 5.63 -17.75 -4.35
CA GLY A 248 6.87 -18.42 -4.74
C GLY A 248 8.10 -17.60 -4.37
N TYR A 249 9.24 -18.27 -4.15
CA TYR A 249 10.50 -17.62 -3.80
C TYR A 249 10.91 -16.55 -4.81
N GLN A 250 10.77 -16.84 -6.12
CA GLN A 250 11.08 -15.87 -7.18
C GLN A 250 10.25 -14.59 -7.05
N GLU A 251 8.94 -14.69 -6.80
CA GLU A 251 8.06 -13.52 -6.61
C GLU A 251 8.43 -12.73 -5.34
N ALA A 252 8.84 -13.43 -4.28
CA ALA A 252 9.31 -12.80 -3.05
C ALA A 252 10.59 -11.98 -3.29
N THR A 253 11.49 -12.48 -4.15
CA THR A 253 12.80 -11.89 -4.46
C THR A 253 12.87 -11.05 -5.74
N ASP A 254 11.77 -10.86 -6.48
CA ASP A 254 11.77 -10.22 -7.81
C ASP A 254 12.31 -8.77 -7.80
N TRP A 255 12.20 -8.08 -6.66
CA TRP A 255 12.85 -6.79 -6.40
C TRP A 255 13.86 -6.91 -5.27
N SER A 256 14.84 -7.77 -5.45
CA SER A 256 16.04 -7.83 -4.60
C SER A 256 16.94 -6.65 -4.91
N LEU A 257 17.57 -6.10 -3.88
CA LEU A 257 18.55 -5.04 -4.07
C LEU A 257 19.83 -5.62 -4.67
N HIS A 258 20.24 -5.13 -5.84
CA HIS A 258 21.50 -5.58 -6.43
C HIS A 258 22.68 -5.08 -5.56
N PRO A 259 23.74 -5.88 -5.30
CA PRO A 259 24.83 -5.46 -4.39
C PRO A 259 25.50 -4.14 -4.79
N GLY A 260 25.59 -3.86 -6.10
CA GLY A 260 26.10 -2.57 -6.60
C GLY A 260 25.19 -1.37 -6.31
N GLU A 261 23.91 -1.58 -5.99
CA GLU A 261 23.02 -0.50 -5.55
C GLU A 261 23.35 -0.01 -4.14
N LEU A 262 24.14 -0.74 -3.34
CA LEU A 262 24.59 -0.29 -2.02
C LEU A 262 25.43 1.00 -2.11
N PHE A 263 26.11 1.23 -3.23
CA PHE A 263 26.82 2.49 -3.48
C PHE A 263 25.88 3.70 -3.60
N ASN A 264 24.58 3.48 -3.86
CA ASN A 264 23.56 4.53 -3.83
C ASN A 264 23.37 5.14 -2.42
N LEU A 265 23.84 4.48 -1.36
CA LEU A 265 23.88 5.05 0.00
C LEU A 265 24.87 6.21 0.10
N ILE A 266 25.94 6.20 -0.71
CA ILE A 266 27.01 7.20 -0.71
C ILE A 266 26.78 8.24 -1.81
N ILE A 267 26.55 7.77 -3.04
CA ILE A 267 26.32 8.62 -4.22
C ILE A 267 24.91 8.34 -4.73
N PRO A 268 23.97 9.28 -4.57
CA PRO A 268 22.63 9.14 -5.13
C PRO A 268 22.70 8.83 -6.63
N PHE A 269 21.87 7.91 -7.09
CA PHE A 269 21.79 7.51 -8.50
C PHE A 269 23.07 6.86 -9.09
N PHE A 270 24.03 6.43 -8.27
CA PHE A 270 25.24 5.72 -8.75
C PHE A 270 24.92 4.54 -9.69
N SER A 271 23.86 3.81 -9.39
CA SER A 271 23.43 2.68 -10.21
C SER A 271 22.98 3.08 -11.62
N ASP A 272 22.45 4.29 -11.80
CA ASP A 272 22.12 4.82 -13.13
C ASP A 272 23.38 5.14 -13.92
N ILE A 273 24.33 5.82 -13.28
CA ILE A 273 25.65 6.16 -13.86
C ILE A 273 26.33 4.87 -14.37
N MET A 274 26.17 3.78 -13.62
CA MET A 274 26.78 2.49 -13.89
C MET A 274 25.89 1.54 -14.72
N LYS A 275 24.66 1.94 -15.08
CA LYS A 275 23.66 1.11 -15.77
C LYS A 275 23.44 -0.26 -15.12
N LEU A 276 23.40 -0.30 -13.80
CA LEU A 276 23.16 -1.53 -13.04
C LEU A 276 21.67 -1.92 -13.08
N PRO A 277 21.35 -3.22 -12.96
CA PRO A 277 19.98 -3.66 -12.72
C PRO A 277 19.41 -2.98 -11.46
N ARG A 278 18.18 -2.46 -11.56
CA ARG A 278 17.52 -1.75 -10.46
C ARG A 278 16.26 -2.49 -10.02
N GLN A 279 16.05 -2.50 -8.70
CA GLN A 279 14.76 -2.86 -8.13
C GLN A 279 13.66 -1.82 -8.47
N GLY A 280 12.40 -2.24 -8.50
CA GLY A 280 11.29 -1.41 -8.96
C GLY A 280 10.58 -0.55 -7.91
N LEU A 281 10.93 -0.67 -6.62
CA LEU A 281 10.25 -0.01 -5.50
C LEU A 281 10.83 1.36 -5.13
N LEU A 282 12.15 1.50 -5.05
CA LEU A 282 12.83 2.71 -4.57
C LEU A 282 13.49 3.45 -5.74
N LEU A 283 13.38 4.77 -5.74
CA LEU A 283 14.09 5.63 -6.69
C LEU A 283 15.53 5.93 -6.24
N SER A 284 15.72 5.97 -4.92
CA SER A 284 17.00 6.23 -4.27
C SER A 284 17.07 5.50 -2.93
N LEU A 285 18.27 5.05 -2.57
CA LEU A 285 18.58 4.52 -1.24
C LEU A 285 19.19 5.58 -0.33
N TYR A 286 19.46 6.78 -0.86
CA TYR A 286 20.21 7.80 -0.16
C TYR A 286 19.55 8.20 1.15
N MET A 287 20.36 8.31 2.19
CA MET A 287 19.89 8.61 3.53
C MET A 287 20.51 9.89 4.10
N GLY A 288 21.26 10.61 3.26
CA GLY A 288 22.09 11.74 3.66
C GLY A 288 23.52 11.30 3.98
N ILE A 289 24.49 12.10 3.55
CA ILE A 289 25.92 11.80 3.77
C ILE A 289 26.32 12.00 5.24
N ILE A 290 25.70 12.97 5.93
CA ILE A 290 25.90 13.18 7.36
C ILE A 290 25.28 12.03 8.17
N PRO A 291 24.02 11.63 7.96
CA PRO A 291 23.48 10.43 8.58
C PRO A 291 24.35 9.19 8.38
N LEU A 292 24.86 8.96 7.16
CA LEU A 292 25.76 7.84 6.87
C LEU A 292 27.06 7.91 7.67
N SER A 293 27.73 9.07 7.71
CA SER A 293 28.96 9.23 8.50
C SER A 293 28.71 9.04 10.01
N MET A 294 27.55 9.45 10.54
CA MET A 294 27.17 9.20 11.93
C MET A 294 26.87 7.72 12.23
N ILE A 295 26.31 6.99 11.26
CA ILE A 295 26.15 5.54 11.35
C ILE A 295 27.52 4.88 11.46
N LEU A 296 28.44 5.21 10.55
CA LEU A 296 29.81 4.67 10.57
C LEU A 296 30.51 4.97 11.91
N LEU A 297 30.42 6.22 12.41
CA LEU A 297 30.99 6.60 13.71
C LEU A 297 30.42 5.74 14.86
N SER A 298 29.11 5.49 14.82
CA SER A 298 28.45 4.64 15.81
C SER A 298 28.93 3.18 15.74
N VAL A 299 29.11 2.64 14.53
CA VAL A 299 29.62 1.28 14.33
C VAL A 299 31.02 1.13 14.93
N PHE A 300 31.93 2.07 14.66
CA PHE A 300 33.29 2.04 15.20
C PHE A 300 33.34 2.13 16.73
N CYS A 301 32.40 2.87 17.34
CA CYS A 301 32.43 3.13 18.78
C CYS A 301 31.68 2.12 19.65
N PHE A 302 30.67 1.41 19.13
CA PHE A 302 29.75 0.61 19.96
C PHE A 302 29.87 -0.92 19.87
N TRP A 303 30.88 -1.44 19.17
CA TRP A 303 31.01 -2.89 18.94
C TRP A 303 31.07 -3.76 20.22
N LYS A 304 31.41 -3.19 21.38
CA LYS A 304 31.54 -3.91 22.67
C LYS A 304 30.39 -3.68 23.67
N ASN A 305 29.34 -2.95 23.31
CA ASN A 305 28.24 -2.60 24.22
C ASN A 305 26.91 -3.13 23.69
N TRP A 306 25.86 -3.30 24.51
CA TRP A 306 24.53 -3.80 24.09
C TRP A 306 23.93 -3.06 22.88
N LYS A 307 24.41 -1.84 22.64
CA LYS A 307 24.14 -1.05 21.43
C LYS A 307 24.52 -1.75 20.12
N TRP A 308 25.30 -2.85 20.17
CA TRP A 308 25.51 -3.78 19.06
C TRP A 308 24.19 -4.31 18.49
N PHE A 309 23.12 -4.36 19.29
CA PHE A 309 21.76 -4.68 18.83
C PHE A 309 21.36 -3.83 17.62
N TRP A 310 21.52 -2.50 17.70
CA TRP A 310 21.13 -1.59 16.63
C TRP A 310 21.95 -1.79 15.37
N ILE A 311 23.26 -2.06 15.53
CA ILE A 311 24.18 -2.36 14.43
C ILE A 311 23.81 -3.69 13.77
N GLY A 312 23.58 -4.73 14.58
CA GLY A 312 23.19 -6.06 14.12
C GLY A 312 21.87 -6.01 13.34
N CYS A 313 20.85 -5.33 13.87
CA CYS A 313 19.58 -5.17 13.16
C CYS A 313 19.71 -4.35 11.87
N PHE A 314 20.53 -3.29 11.86
CA PHE A 314 20.83 -2.53 10.64
C PHE A 314 21.48 -3.41 9.57
N VAL A 315 22.51 -4.16 9.94
CA VAL A 315 23.25 -5.05 9.01
C VAL A 315 22.38 -6.20 8.52
N VAL A 316 21.65 -6.88 9.42
CA VAL A 316 20.73 -7.97 9.05
C VAL A 316 19.64 -7.45 8.11
N SER A 317 19.06 -6.27 8.37
CA SER A 317 18.06 -5.69 7.47
C SER A 317 18.64 -5.37 6.09
N LEU A 318 19.88 -4.90 6.03
CA LEU A 318 20.58 -4.64 4.77
C LEU A 318 20.82 -5.95 4.00
N ILE A 319 21.27 -7.01 4.70
CA ILE A 319 21.45 -8.35 4.13
C ILE A 319 20.12 -8.90 3.58
N LEU A 320 19.03 -8.77 4.34
CA LEU A 320 17.71 -9.23 3.89
C LEU A 320 17.19 -8.45 2.68
N SER A 321 17.58 -7.18 2.52
CA SER A 321 17.20 -6.39 1.34
C SER A 321 17.85 -6.88 0.04
N LEU A 322 19.00 -7.56 0.13
CA LEU A 322 19.70 -8.18 -1.00
C LEU A 322 19.00 -9.44 -1.53
N GLY A 323 18.00 -9.95 -0.81
CA GLY A 323 17.09 -11.01 -1.29
C GLY A 323 17.81 -12.21 -1.90
N SER A 324 17.59 -12.45 -3.20
CA SER A 324 18.14 -13.61 -3.94
C SER A 324 19.66 -13.66 -4.03
N HIS A 325 20.37 -12.57 -3.72
CA HIS A 325 21.83 -12.52 -3.76
C HIS A 325 22.50 -13.18 -2.54
N LEU A 326 21.76 -13.44 -1.44
CA LEU A 326 22.31 -14.02 -0.22
C LEU A 326 21.41 -15.12 0.35
N PHE A 327 22.03 -16.15 0.93
CA PHE A 327 21.32 -17.33 1.44
C PHE A 327 20.39 -17.06 2.65
N LEU A 328 20.66 -16.01 3.43
CA LEU A 328 19.88 -15.72 4.65
C LEU A 328 18.38 -15.50 4.36
N TYR A 329 18.06 -14.82 3.26
CA TYR A 329 16.66 -14.58 2.88
C TYR A 329 15.94 -15.90 2.56
N GLN A 330 16.61 -16.80 1.84
CA GLN A 330 16.08 -18.13 1.51
C GLN A 330 15.80 -18.96 2.75
N LEU A 331 16.70 -18.94 3.74
CA LEU A 331 16.51 -19.65 5.00
C LEU A 331 15.26 -19.14 5.74
N LEU A 332 15.11 -17.83 5.89
CA LEU A 332 13.92 -17.27 6.54
C LEU A 332 12.66 -17.55 5.76
N PHE A 333 12.71 -17.46 4.43
CA PHE A 333 11.58 -17.77 3.56
C PHE A 333 11.06 -19.21 3.72
N GLN A 334 11.98 -20.18 3.90
CA GLN A 334 11.61 -21.58 4.05
C GLN A 334 11.11 -21.93 5.45
N TYR A 335 11.73 -21.36 6.50
CA TYR A 335 11.53 -21.85 7.87
C TYR A 335 10.80 -20.87 8.80
N LEU A 336 10.81 -19.56 8.53
CA LEU A 336 10.18 -18.58 9.41
C LEU A 336 8.68 -18.44 9.08
N PRO A 337 7.76 -18.78 10.01
CA PRO A 337 6.33 -18.75 9.74
C PRO A 337 5.83 -17.37 9.28
N GLY A 338 5.06 -17.36 8.19
CA GLY A 338 4.48 -16.15 7.59
C GLY A 338 5.45 -15.33 6.73
N PHE A 339 6.77 -15.64 6.73
CA PHE A 339 7.74 -14.92 5.90
C PHE A 339 7.52 -15.15 4.40
N ASN A 340 7.04 -16.34 4.03
CA ASN A 340 6.65 -16.71 2.67
C ASN A 340 5.43 -15.95 2.10
N MET A 341 4.81 -15.07 2.89
CA MET A 341 3.76 -14.15 2.43
C MET A 341 4.32 -12.77 2.05
N MET A 342 5.59 -12.49 2.33
CA MET A 342 6.21 -11.19 2.08
C MET A 342 6.71 -11.08 0.64
N ARG A 343 6.17 -10.11 -0.09
CA ARG A 343 6.64 -9.75 -1.43
C ARG A 343 7.67 -8.62 -1.38
N HIS A 344 8.70 -8.75 -2.22
CA HIS A 344 9.78 -7.78 -2.46
C HIS A 344 10.75 -7.66 -1.29
N ALA A 345 11.91 -8.30 -1.42
CA ALA A 345 13.01 -8.23 -0.46
C ALA A 345 13.48 -6.78 -0.16
N VAL A 346 13.50 -5.89 -1.14
CA VAL A 346 13.90 -4.47 -0.95
C VAL A 346 13.11 -3.75 0.17
N LYS A 347 11.92 -4.20 0.56
CA LYS A 347 11.16 -3.60 1.68
C LYS A 347 11.94 -3.55 2.99
N PHE A 348 12.92 -4.44 3.19
CA PHE A 348 13.80 -4.41 4.37
C PHE A 348 14.65 -3.14 4.47
N ILE A 349 14.81 -2.36 3.39
CA ILE A 349 15.40 -1.01 3.44
C ILE A 349 14.62 -0.09 4.41
N GLY A 350 13.32 -0.30 4.60
CA GLY A 350 12.57 0.43 5.63
C GLY A 350 13.16 0.26 7.03
N LEU A 351 13.57 -0.98 7.38
CA LEU A 351 14.25 -1.24 8.65
C LEU A 351 15.68 -0.69 8.67
N VAL A 352 16.41 -0.76 7.55
CA VAL A 352 17.72 -0.10 7.40
C VAL A 352 17.61 1.40 7.70
N THR A 353 16.58 2.06 7.17
CA THR A 353 16.32 3.48 7.43
C THR A 353 15.94 3.75 8.88
N PHE A 354 15.07 2.92 9.47
CA PHE A 354 14.69 3.03 10.88
C PHE A 354 15.89 2.90 11.82
N PHE A 355 16.67 1.83 11.69
CA PHE A 355 17.85 1.59 12.53
C PHE A 355 18.98 2.57 12.23
N GLY A 356 19.15 2.93 10.96
CA GLY A 356 20.09 3.93 10.50
C GLY A 356 19.85 5.28 11.16
N ALA A 357 18.59 5.72 11.26
CA ALA A 357 18.24 6.96 11.97
C ALA A 357 18.55 6.90 13.48
N VAL A 358 18.31 5.75 14.13
CA VAL A 358 18.71 5.54 15.55
C VAL A 358 20.23 5.64 15.71
N LEU A 359 20.99 4.99 14.83
CA LEU A 359 22.45 5.05 14.80
C LEU A 359 22.96 6.46 14.48
N THR A 360 22.31 7.20 13.57
CA THR A 360 22.62 8.61 13.33
C THR A 360 22.49 9.44 14.60
N GLY A 361 21.43 9.22 15.38
CA GLY A 361 21.25 9.88 16.68
C GLY A 361 22.38 9.56 17.66
N TYR A 362 22.79 8.29 17.77
CA TYR A 362 23.92 7.93 18.64
C TYR A 362 25.24 8.54 18.17
N GLY A 363 25.54 8.53 16.87
CA GLY A 363 26.76 9.11 16.30
C GLY A 363 26.83 10.61 16.57
N PHE A 364 25.71 11.30 16.38
CA PHE A 364 25.59 12.73 16.69
C PHE A 364 25.82 13.01 18.18
N ASN A 365 25.39 12.11 19.07
CA ASN A 365 25.59 12.25 20.50
C ASN A 365 27.06 12.06 20.93
N LEU A 366 27.84 11.26 20.18
CA LEU A 366 29.27 11.03 20.37
C LEU A 366 30.15 12.15 19.80
N LEU A 367 29.63 12.92 18.84
CA LEU A 367 30.40 13.90 18.09
C LEU A 367 31.26 14.85 18.95
N PRO A 368 30.80 15.39 20.10
CA PRO A 368 31.63 16.28 20.91
C PRO A 368 32.96 15.65 21.35
N ASP A 369 32.95 14.34 21.63
CA ASP A 369 34.06 13.60 22.21
C ASP A 369 34.90 12.86 21.15
N ARG A 370 34.33 12.64 19.95
CA ARG A 370 34.89 11.80 18.88
C ARG A 370 35.08 12.55 17.56
N ARG A 371 35.44 13.83 17.65
CA ARG A 371 35.57 14.72 16.48
C ARG A 371 36.64 14.26 15.51
N LYS A 372 37.79 13.79 16.01
CA LYS A 372 38.92 13.35 15.17
C LYS A 372 38.55 12.11 14.35
N GLU A 373 37.90 11.15 14.99
CA GLU A 373 37.38 9.95 14.34
C GLU A 373 36.32 10.33 13.29
N PHE A 374 35.41 11.24 13.64
CA PHE A 374 34.40 11.73 12.71
C PHE A 374 35.01 12.45 11.50
N THR A 375 36.01 13.32 11.69
CA THR A 375 36.73 13.96 10.58
C THR A 375 37.43 12.94 9.69
N GLY A 376 38.04 11.89 10.27
CA GLY A 376 38.65 10.81 9.49
C GLY A 376 37.64 10.06 8.62
N ILE A 377 36.45 9.78 9.15
CA ILE A 377 35.35 9.17 8.38
C ILE A 377 34.91 10.08 7.23
N LEU A 378 34.75 11.38 7.47
CA LEU A 378 34.38 12.34 6.42
C LEU A 378 35.45 12.43 5.32
N SER A 379 36.72 12.48 5.68
CA SER A 379 37.84 12.47 4.73
C SER A 379 37.85 11.19 3.91
N PHE A 380 37.62 10.03 4.54
CA PHE A 380 37.50 8.76 3.85
C PHE A 380 36.33 8.74 2.85
N LEU A 381 35.13 9.16 3.28
CA LEU A 381 33.96 9.25 2.39
C LEU A 381 34.20 10.21 1.22
N LEU A 382 34.89 11.33 1.45
CA LEU A 382 35.26 12.27 0.38
C LEU A 382 36.17 11.61 -0.65
N ILE A 383 37.19 10.87 -0.21
CA ILE A 383 38.08 10.11 -1.11
C ILE A 383 37.28 9.08 -1.89
N VAL A 384 36.41 8.32 -1.22
CA VAL A 384 35.54 7.33 -1.87
C VAL A 384 34.65 8.00 -2.93
N CYS A 385 34.04 9.14 -2.63
CA CYS A 385 33.24 9.90 -3.59
C CYS A 385 34.07 10.32 -4.81
N ILE A 386 35.30 10.80 -4.61
CA ILE A 386 36.21 11.19 -5.70
C ILE A 386 36.58 9.96 -6.55
N CYS A 387 36.92 8.83 -5.93
CA CYS A 387 37.24 7.60 -6.64
C CYS A 387 36.05 7.07 -7.45
N LEU A 388 34.87 6.97 -6.84
CA LEU A 388 33.66 6.51 -7.52
C LEU A 388 33.26 7.46 -8.66
N TRP A 389 33.44 8.77 -8.47
CA TRP A 389 33.21 9.75 -9.53
C TRP A 389 34.19 9.58 -10.69
N GLY A 390 35.47 9.40 -10.39
CA GLY A 390 36.50 9.11 -11.40
C GLY A 390 36.21 7.84 -12.20
N ILE A 391 35.69 6.78 -11.55
CA ILE A 391 35.25 5.54 -12.22
C ILE A 391 34.06 5.80 -13.15
N GLY A 392 33.10 6.61 -12.73
CA GLY A 392 31.97 7.01 -13.56
C GLY A 392 32.43 7.72 -14.84
N ILE A 393 33.34 8.68 -14.70
CA ILE A 393 33.93 9.43 -15.84
C ILE A 393 34.70 8.49 -16.77
N SER A 394 35.53 7.60 -16.23
CA SER A 394 36.38 6.73 -17.05
C SER A 394 35.58 5.72 -17.88
N LYS A 395 34.44 5.24 -17.36
CA LYS A 395 33.55 4.33 -18.10
C LYS A 395 32.75 5.02 -19.21
N GLN A 396 32.32 6.27 -19.00
CA GLN A 396 31.49 6.97 -19.99
C GLN A 396 32.32 7.77 -21.01
N GLY A 397 33.59 8.08 -20.71
CA GLY A 397 34.48 8.85 -21.58
C GLY A 397 34.25 10.36 -21.52
N ILE A 398 35.30 11.14 -21.74
CA ILE A 398 35.26 12.61 -21.69
C ILE A 398 34.45 13.21 -22.86
N SER A 399 34.37 12.51 -24.01
CA SER A 399 33.61 12.96 -25.18
C SER A 399 32.08 12.79 -25.03
N PHE A 400 31.60 12.03 -24.04
CA PHE A 400 30.17 11.81 -23.77
C PHE A 400 29.49 13.02 -23.11
N TRP A 401 30.29 13.94 -22.57
CA TRP A 401 29.84 15.20 -21.95
C TRP A 401 29.17 16.16 -22.94
N GLY A 402 29.46 16.03 -24.25
CA GLY A 402 28.98 16.97 -25.28
C GLY A 402 27.68 16.55 -25.98
N GLN A 403 27.26 15.28 -25.92
CA GLN A 403 26.11 14.77 -26.68
C GLN A 403 24.92 14.34 -25.83
N THR A 404 25.09 14.21 -24.52
CA THR A 404 23.96 13.92 -23.63
C THR A 404 23.60 15.14 -22.82
N ILE A 405 22.29 15.32 -22.64
CA ILE A 405 21.66 16.10 -21.56
C ILE A 405 22.14 15.63 -20.15
N GLY A 406 23.04 14.63 -20.08
CA GLY A 406 23.59 13.91 -18.94
C GLY A 406 24.58 14.65 -18.04
N GLY A 407 24.64 15.98 -18.08
CA GLY A 407 25.20 16.76 -16.98
C GLY A 407 24.40 16.59 -15.68
N GLN A 408 23.11 16.22 -15.78
CA GLN A 408 22.24 15.98 -14.63
C GLN A 408 22.62 14.75 -13.79
N GLN A 409 23.25 13.72 -14.38
CA GLN A 409 23.63 12.50 -13.64
C GLN A 409 24.85 12.71 -12.73
N TYR A 410 25.70 13.69 -13.06
CA TYR A 410 26.88 14.06 -12.26
C TYR A 410 26.62 15.22 -11.29
N LEU A 411 25.52 15.97 -11.50
CA LEU A 411 25.06 17.05 -10.61
C LEU A 411 24.92 16.65 -9.13
N PRO A 412 24.49 15.42 -8.76
CA PRO A 412 24.44 14.94 -7.38
C PRO A 412 25.81 14.91 -6.66
N ILE A 413 26.88 14.64 -7.40
CA ILE A 413 28.19 14.34 -6.80
C ILE A 413 28.84 15.62 -6.24
N ILE A 414 28.63 16.75 -6.91
CA ILE A 414 29.22 18.05 -6.53
C ILE A 414 28.68 18.55 -5.18
N PRO A 415 27.36 18.60 -4.91
CA PRO A 415 26.81 18.90 -3.59
C PRO A 415 27.34 17.96 -2.51
N VAL A 416 27.46 16.65 -2.78
CA VAL A 416 27.99 15.70 -1.79
C VAL A 416 29.44 16.03 -1.44
N MET A 417 30.28 16.31 -2.44
CA MET A 417 31.68 16.70 -2.22
C MET A 417 31.80 18.05 -1.49
N LEU A 418 30.97 19.04 -1.84
CA LEU A 418 30.94 20.34 -1.18
C LEU A 418 30.45 20.25 0.27
N ILE A 419 29.46 19.39 0.53
CA ILE A 419 29.00 19.09 1.89
C ILE A 419 30.15 18.45 2.67
N LEU A 420 30.78 17.39 2.14
CA LEU A 420 31.87 16.70 2.81
C LEU A 420 33.06 17.63 3.11
N SER A 421 33.47 18.48 2.19
CA SER A 421 34.56 19.45 2.41
C SER A 421 34.19 20.49 3.46
N SER A 422 32.98 21.03 3.42
CA SER A 422 32.46 21.97 4.42
C SER A 422 32.39 21.33 5.81
N LEU A 423 32.03 20.06 5.90
CA LEU A 423 31.93 19.32 7.15
C LEU A 423 33.30 19.05 7.79
N VAL A 424 34.30 18.71 6.98
CA VAL A 424 35.69 18.56 7.45
C VAL A 424 36.16 19.86 8.10
N LEU A 425 35.87 21.01 7.47
CA LEU A 425 36.21 22.32 8.02
C LEU A 425 35.44 22.65 9.32
N LEU A 426 34.13 22.37 9.36
CA LEU A 426 33.27 22.65 10.52
C LEU A 426 33.57 21.78 11.75
N CYS A 427 34.20 20.63 11.56
CA CYS A 427 34.54 19.70 12.65
C CYS A 427 35.94 19.96 13.25
N THR A 428 36.68 20.95 12.74
CA THR A 428 37.88 21.48 13.38
C THR A 428 37.56 22.14 14.73
N SER A 429 38.56 22.27 15.61
CA SER A 429 38.38 22.84 16.95
C SER A 429 37.82 24.28 16.94
N THR A 430 38.06 25.02 15.86
CA THR A 430 37.69 26.43 15.69
C THR A 430 36.17 26.67 15.70
N PHE A 431 35.37 25.76 15.15
CA PHE A 431 33.92 25.96 14.97
C PHE A 431 33.05 25.18 15.97
N ALA A 432 33.65 24.70 17.06
CA ALA A 432 33.09 23.66 17.91
C ALA A 432 31.71 23.94 18.53
N ARG A 433 31.37 25.22 18.78
CA ARG A 433 30.11 25.64 19.41
C ARG A 433 28.93 25.65 18.44
N ILE A 434 29.17 25.93 17.16
CA ILE A 434 28.12 26.01 16.12
C ILE A 434 27.92 24.70 15.35
N THR A 435 28.88 23.76 15.45
CA THR A 435 28.87 22.50 14.70
C THR A 435 27.52 21.76 14.78
N PRO A 436 26.88 21.54 15.95
CA PRO A 436 25.64 20.77 16.00
C PRO A 436 24.48 21.40 15.21
N LEU A 437 24.30 22.72 15.30
CA LEU A 437 23.22 23.41 14.59
C LEU A 437 23.51 23.44 13.09
N ALA A 438 24.75 23.73 12.70
CA ALA A 438 25.18 23.70 11.30
C ALA A 438 24.96 22.31 10.67
N LEU A 439 25.32 21.23 11.38
CA LEU A 439 25.07 19.87 10.91
C LEU A 439 23.58 19.57 10.71
N LEU A 440 22.70 20.00 11.63
CA LEU A 440 21.25 19.81 11.47
C LEU A 440 20.71 20.54 10.23
N LEU A 441 21.17 21.77 9.98
CA LEU A 441 20.79 22.52 8.80
C LEU A 441 21.31 21.86 7.52
N ILE A 442 22.55 21.36 7.51
CA ILE A 442 23.11 20.65 6.36
C ILE A 442 22.39 19.33 6.12
N ILE A 443 22.09 18.52 7.16
CA ILE A 443 21.27 17.30 7.03
C ILE A 443 19.93 17.64 6.36
N THR A 444 19.28 18.71 6.82
CA THR A 444 18.00 19.15 6.27
C THR A 444 18.13 19.57 4.81
N ALA A 445 19.12 20.40 4.48
CA ALA A 445 19.36 20.87 3.11
C ALA A 445 19.70 19.72 2.15
N ASP A 446 20.57 18.81 2.57
CA ASP A 446 20.98 17.60 1.81
C ASP A 446 19.77 16.72 1.50
N LEU A 447 19.00 16.34 2.53
CA LEU A 447 17.79 15.54 2.34
C LEU A 447 16.72 16.28 1.52
N PHE A 448 16.62 17.60 1.62
CA PHE A 448 15.64 18.39 0.86
C PHE A 448 15.99 18.45 -0.62
N PHE A 449 17.26 18.69 -0.92
CA PHE A 449 17.75 18.77 -2.29
C PHE A 449 17.51 17.47 -3.05
N TYR A 450 17.80 16.33 -2.42
CA TYR A 450 17.52 15.03 -3.04
C TYR A 450 16.05 14.66 -2.99
N GLY A 451 15.40 14.93 -1.86
CA GLY A 451 14.04 14.51 -1.60
C GLY A 451 13.01 15.16 -2.52
N SER A 452 13.21 16.42 -2.91
CA SER A 452 12.31 17.15 -3.82
C SER A 452 12.18 16.47 -5.18
N ASN A 453 13.26 15.84 -5.67
CA ASN A 453 13.27 15.09 -6.92
C ASN A 453 12.54 13.74 -6.82
N LEU A 454 12.29 13.24 -5.60
CA LEU A 454 11.59 11.97 -5.34
C LEU A 454 10.07 12.14 -5.23
N THR A 455 9.58 13.38 -5.23
CA THR A 455 8.16 13.70 -5.00
C THR A 455 7.55 14.42 -6.20
N PRO A 456 7.35 13.74 -7.36
CA PRO A 456 6.71 14.40 -8.50
C PRO A 456 5.27 14.79 -8.15
N VAL A 457 4.93 15.99 -8.59
CA VAL A 457 3.62 16.59 -8.41
C VAL A 457 3.00 16.96 -9.75
N ILE A 458 1.68 17.05 -9.77
CA ILE A 458 0.88 17.47 -10.93
C ILE A 458 -0.20 18.44 -10.46
N SER A 459 -0.77 19.25 -11.36
CA SER A 459 -1.93 20.07 -11.03
C SER A 459 -3.09 19.20 -10.52
N GLN A 460 -3.78 19.63 -9.47
CA GLN A 460 -4.97 18.98 -8.90
C GLN A 460 -6.11 18.81 -9.93
N LYS A 461 -6.10 19.61 -11.01
CA LYS A 461 -6.98 19.45 -12.18
C LYS A 461 -6.86 18.08 -12.84
N PHE A 462 -5.75 17.39 -12.65
CA PHE A 462 -5.57 16.01 -13.06
C PHE A 462 -6.63 15.08 -12.45
N TYR A 463 -7.01 15.24 -11.19
CA TYR A 463 -8.04 14.37 -10.60
C TYR A 463 -9.46 14.93 -10.71
N SER A 464 -9.62 16.27 -10.76
CA SER A 464 -10.96 16.88 -10.76
C SER A 464 -11.61 16.98 -12.13
N LYS A 465 -10.84 17.20 -13.21
CA LYS A 465 -11.40 17.36 -14.57
C LYS A 465 -11.82 16.01 -15.14
N LYS A 466 -13.06 15.86 -15.59
CA LYS A 466 -13.52 14.64 -16.27
C LYS A 466 -12.84 14.48 -17.65
N PRO A 467 -12.38 13.27 -18.01
CA PRO A 467 -11.98 12.97 -19.38
C PRO A 467 -13.21 12.70 -20.27
N ALA A 468 -13.08 12.91 -21.58
CA ALA A 468 -14.18 12.78 -22.53
C ALA A 468 -14.80 11.36 -22.58
N LEU A 469 -14.03 10.32 -22.24
CA LEU A 469 -14.53 8.95 -22.13
C LEU A 469 -15.58 8.80 -21.01
N VAL A 470 -15.38 9.49 -19.88
CA VAL A 470 -16.35 9.51 -18.77
C VAL A 470 -17.63 10.22 -19.20
N GLU A 471 -17.52 11.35 -19.90
CA GLU A 471 -18.70 12.09 -20.37
C GLU A 471 -19.56 11.29 -21.37
N MET A 472 -18.93 10.40 -22.15
CA MET A 472 -19.65 9.47 -23.02
C MET A 472 -20.41 8.43 -22.19
N PHE A 473 -19.75 7.88 -21.19
CA PHE A 473 -20.23 6.80 -20.35
C PHE A 473 -21.32 7.23 -19.35
N GLU A 474 -21.28 8.45 -18.84
CA GLU A 474 -22.31 9.00 -17.93
C GLU A 474 -23.69 9.15 -18.59
N LYS A 475 -23.79 9.09 -19.92
CA LYS A 475 -25.07 9.16 -20.64
C LYS A 475 -25.85 7.84 -20.63
N GLU A 476 -25.25 6.76 -20.15
CA GLU A 476 -25.87 5.45 -20.07
C GLU A 476 -26.81 5.32 -18.88
N SER A 477 -28.07 4.96 -19.14
CA SER A 477 -29.09 4.77 -18.10
C SER A 477 -29.11 3.36 -17.52
N ALA A 478 -28.76 2.35 -18.32
CA ALA A 478 -28.73 0.95 -17.90
C ALA A 478 -27.34 0.55 -17.37
N PRO A 479 -27.24 -0.36 -16.37
CA PRO A 479 -25.96 -0.89 -15.93
C PRO A 479 -25.14 -1.51 -17.08
N TYR A 480 -23.88 -1.12 -17.16
CA TYR A 480 -22.92 -1.61 -18.15
C TYR A 480 -21.54 -1.79 -17.51
N ARG A 481 -20.62 -2.41 -18.26
CA ARG A 481 -19.19 -2.34 -18.02
C ARG A 481 -18.44 -1.89 -19.27
N TYR A 482 -17.33 -1.20 -19.07
CA TYR A 482 -16.33 -1.06 -20.12
C TYR A 482 -15.15 -2.01 -19.90
N LEU A 483 -14.36 -2.22 -20.95
CA LEU A 483 -13.10 -2.94 -20.88
C LEU A 483 -12.04 -2.17 -21.68
N LEU A 484 -10.87 -1.95 -21.08
CA LEU A 484 -9.71 -1.40 -21.79
C LEU A 484 -8.95 -2.53 -22.49
N ASN A 485 -8.68 -2.36 -23.78
CA ASN A 485 -7.87 -3.29 -24.56
C ASN A 485 -6.48 -3.48 -23.92
N PRO A 486 -6.05 -4.71 -23.60
CA PRO A 486 -4.73 -4.98 -23.03
C PRO A 486 -3.55 -4.41 -23.82
N ALA A 487 -3.65 -4.35 -25.16
CA ALA A 487 -2.59 -3.75 -25.98
C ALA A 487 -2.39 -2.26 -25.66
N THR A 488 -3.50 -1.51 -25.50
CA THR A 488 -3.47 -0.10 -25.08
C THR A 488 -2.92 0.06 -23.67
N GLU A 489 -3.31 -0.83 -22.75
CA GLU A 489 -2.77 -0.84 -21.39
C GLU A 489 -1.23 -1.08 -21.39
N GLY A 490 -0.78 -2.04 -22.19
CA GLY A 490 0.63 -2.38 -22.38
C GLY A 490 1.45 -1.23 -22.97
N ASN A 491 0.94 -0.57 -24.00
CA ASN A 491 1.59 0.59 -24.63
C ASN A 491 1.77 1.74 -23.63
N HIS A 492 0.73 2.04 -22.84
CA HIS A 492 0.83 3.05 -21.80
C HIS A 492 1.88 2.67 -20.74
N LEU A 493 1.86 1.42 -20.28
CA LEU A 493 2.85 0.91 -19.32
C LEU A 493 4.28 0.98 -19.85
N GLN A 494 4.53 0.66 -21.11
CA GLN A 494 5.85 0.81 -21.73
C GLN A 494 6.25 2.29 -21.81
N GLY A 495 5.33 3.17 -22.20
CA GLY A 495 5.55 4.61 -22.25
C GLY A 495 5.89 5.23 -20.89
N VAL A 496 5.42 4.64 -19.79
CA VAL A 496 5.77 5.05 -18.41
C VAL A 496 7.03 4.35 -17.90
N LYS A 497 7.23 3.06 -18.20
CA LYS A 497 8.39 2.26 -17.74
C LYS A 497 9.70 2.64 -18.42
N GLY A 498 9.66 3.19 -19.63
CA GLY A 498 10.84 3.54 -20.44
C GLY A 498 11.37 4.96 -20.26
N ARG A 499 10.82 5.76 -19.34
CA ARG A 499 11.28 7.13 -19.08
C ARG A 499 12.09 7.12 -17.81
N ASP A 500 13.37 7.47 -17.94
CA ASP A 500 14.35 7.48 -16.86
C ASP A 500 13.76 8.14 -15.61
N LEU A 501 13.60 7.34 -14.56
CA LEU A 501 12.98 7.67 -13.29
C LEU A 501 13.73 8.78 -12.50
N THR A 502 14.79 9.32 -13.09
CA THR A 502 15.66 10.37 -12.54
C THR A 502 15.17 11.78 -12.86
N GLU A 503 14.33 11.96 -13.89
CA GLU A 503 13.76 13.26 -14.26
C GLU A 503 12.23 13.27 -14.07
N ASN A 504 11.81 13.24 -12.82
CA ASN A 504 10.40 13.26 -12.40
C ASN A 504 9.64 14.54 -12.78
N THR A 505 10.34 15.55 -13.32
CA THR A 505 9.79 16.81 -13.86
C THR A 505 9.79 16.87 -15.39
N CYS A 506 10.20 15.80 -16.08
CA CYS A 506 10.24 15.76 -17.55
C CYS A 506 8.81 15.95 -18.12
N PRO A 507 8.59 16.92 -19.02
CA PRO A 507 7.27 17.18 -19.65
C PRO A 507 6.60 15.93 -20.21
N GLU A 508 7.41 15.02 -20.74
CA GLU A 508 7.02 13.72 -21.26
C GLU A 508 6.28 12.93 -20.18
N LEU A 509 6.86 12.72 -18.99
CA LEU A 509 6.23 11.93 -17.93
C LEU A 509 4.86 12.50 -17.53
N GLN A 510 4.71 13.83 -17.50
CA GLN A 510 3.41 14.47 -17.29
C GLN A 510 2.43 14.13 -18.41
N LEU A 511 2.84 14.20 -19.67
CA LEU A 511 2.02 13.81 -20.83
C LEU A 511 1.58 12.34 -20.72
N ALA A 512 2.45 11.44 -20.25
CA ALA A 512 2.07 10.05 -20.01
C ALA A 512 0.97 9.93 -18.96
N TYR A 513 1.05 10.65 -17.83
CA TYR A 513 -0.04 10.63 -16.84
C TYR A 513 -1.37 11.14 -17.42
N TRP A 514 -1.35 12.26 -18.15
CA TRP A 514 -2.54 12.80 -18.81
C TRP A 514 -3.14 11.84 -19.84
N HIS A 515 -2.29 11.13 -20.57
CA HIS A 515 -2.69 10.04 -21.45
C HIS A 515 -3.32 8.87 -20.68
N GLY A 516 -2.69 8.40 -19.60
CA GLY A 516 -3.25 7.36 -18.74
C GLY A 516 -4.66 7.74 -18.22
N LYS A 517 -4.86 9.03 -17.91
CA LYS A 517 -6.17 9.56 -17.54
C LYS A 517 -7.19 9.54 -18.67
N SER A 518 -6.81 9.86 -19.91
CA SER A 518 -7.76 9.89 -21.03
C SER A 518 -8.32 8.50 -21.37
N ILE A 519 -7.53 7.44 -21.13
CA ILE A 519 -7.93 6.04 -21.30
C ILE A 519 -8.50 5.38 -20.03
N LEU A 520 -8.66 6.12 -18.93
CA LEU A 520 -9.06 5.59 -17.62
C LEU A 520 -8.17 4.43 -17.12
N PHE A 521 -6.86 4.55 -17.32
CA PHE A 521 -5.88 3.52 -17.01
C PHE A 521 -5.98 2.96 -15.59
N SER A 522 -5.85 1.63 -15.47
CA SER A 522 -6.00 0.85 -14.22
C SER A 522 -7.32 1.17 -13.50
N ASN A 523 -7.29 1.92 -12.39
CA ASN A 523 -8.47 2.18 -11.56
C ASN A 523 -8.96 3.62 -11.65
N LEU A 524 -8.46 4.44 -12.59
CA LEU A 524 -8.82 5.85 -12.69
C LEU A 524 -10.33 6.09 -12.91
N GLY A 525 -11.03 5.12 -13.53
CA GLY A 525 -12.49 5.13 -13.65
C GLY A 525 -13.25 5.21 -12.31
N LEU A 526 -12.65 4.77 -11.21
CA LEU A 526 -13.26 4.83 -9.87
C LEU A 526 -13.54 6.26 -9.38
N LEU A 527 -12.81 7.25 -9.88
CA LEU A 527 -13.04 8.67 -9.54
C LEU A 527 -14.46 9.12 -9.92
N TRP A 528 -15.01 8.51 -10.97
CA TRP A 528 -16.35 8.79 -11.50
C TRP A 528 -17.26 7.57 -11.47
N ARG A 529 -16.91 6.54 -10.68
CA ARG A 529 -17.71 5.31 -10.50
C ARG A 529 -18.04 4.60 -11.81
N ILE A 530 -17.12 4.66 -12.78
CA ILE A 530 -17.27 3.97 -14.06
C ILE A 530 -16.96 2.47 -13.84
N PRO A 531 -17.89 1.54 -14.16
CA PRO A 531 -17.65 0.12 -13.98
C PRO A 531 -16.72 -0.46 -15.06
N ASP A 532 -15.59 -1.02 -14.65
CA ASP A 532 -14.64 -1.77 -15.46
C ASP A 532 -14.83 -3.28 -15.18
N ALA A 533 -14.88 -4.09 -16.25
CA ALA A 533 -14.89 -5.55 -16.11
C ALA A 533 -13.58 -6.11 -15.55
N SER A 534 -12.50 -5.35 -15.67
CA SER A 534 -11.17 -5.61 -15.15
C SER A 534 -10.85 -4.69 -13.96
N GLY A 535 -9.58 -4.38 -13.78
CA GLY A 535 -9.06 -3.54 -12.69
C GLY A 535 -7.62 -3.92 -12.34
N TYR A 536 -7.06 -3.22 -11.35
CA TYR A 536 -5.74 -3.49 -10.80
C TYR A 536 -5.81 -3.58 -9.27
N GLU A 537 -5.64 -4.79 -8.72
CA GLU A 537 -5.73 -5.05 -7.27
C GLU A 537 -4.78 -6.18 -6.85
N ALA A 538 -4.06 -6.00 -5.75
CA ALA A 538 -3.09 -6.97 -5.24
C ALA A 538 -3.75 -8.19 -4.56
N LEU A 539 -4.97 -8.01 -4.06
CA LEU A 539 -5.80 -9.04 -3.42
C LEU A 539 -7.09 -9.30 -4.20
N ALA A 540 -7.03 -9.29 -5.53
CA ALA A 540 -8.16 -9.64 -6.37
C ALA A 540 -8.65 -11.06 -6.05
N ILE A 541 -9.96 -11.30 -6.20
CA ILE A 541 -10.54 -12.64 -6.04
C ILE A 541 -9.91 -13.55 -7.10
N ARG A 542 -9.12 -14.53 -6.67
CA ARG A 542 -8.23 -15.34 -7.53
C ARG A 542 -8.93 -15.90 -8.76
N ASP A 543 -10.14 -16.39 -8.54
CA ASP A 543 -10.88 -17.08 -9.58
C ASP A 543 -11.40 -16.12 -10.63
N TYR A 544 -11.86 -14.94 -10.21
CA TYR A 544 -12.26 -13.88 -11.12
C TYR A 544 -11.04 -13.33 -11.87
N GLU A 545 -9.93 -13.11 -11.17
CA GLU A 545 -8.68 -12.66 -11.78
C GLU A 545 -8.21 -13.64 -12.87
N LYS A 546 -8.23 -14.95 -12.59
CA LYS A 546 -7.92 -15.98 -13.59
C LYS A 546 -8.87 -15.95 -14.79
N PHE A 547 -10.17 -15.74 -14.53
CA PHE A 547 -11.20 -15.67 -15.57
C PHE A 547 -11.01 -14.45 -16.47
N ILE A 548 -10.92 -13.25 -15.89
CA ILE A 548 -10.77 -12.02 -16.67
C ILE A 548 -9.42 -11.99 -17.39
N TRP A 549 -8.36 -12.58 -16.83
CA TRP A 549 -7.09 -12.72 -17.51
C TRP A 549 -7.23 -13.54 -18.80
N HIS A 550 -7.97 -14.66 -18.80
CA HIS A 550 -8.23 -15.41 -20.04
C HIS A 550 -9.07 -14.60 -21.03
N VAL A 551 -10.18 -14.00 -20.57
CA VAL A 551 -11.05 -13.17 -21.43
C VAL A 551 -10.28 -12.03 -22.12
N ARG A 552 -9.24 -11.50 -21.46
CA ARG A 552 -8.42 -10.41 -22.00
C ARG A 552 -7.32 -10.88 -22.96
N ASN A 553 -6.79 -12.09 -22.82
CA ASN A 553 -5.58 -12.53 -23.54
C ASN A 553 -5.86 -13.56 -24.65
N GLU A 554 -7.10 -14.05 -24.76
CA GLU A 554 -7.53 -14.98 -25.81
C GLU A 554 -8.06 -14.24 -27.06
N ASN A 555 -8.18 -14.97 -28.17
CA ASN A 555 -8.70 -14.42 -29.42
C ASN A 555 -10.18 -14.02 -29.29
N LEU A 556 -10.53 -12.83 -29.77
CA LEU A 556 -11.86 -12.26 -29.60
C LEU A 556 -13.03 -13.20 -29.99
N PRO A 557 -12.99 -13.97 -31.11
CA PRO A 557 -14.08 -14.89 -31.47
C PRO A 557 -14.36 -15.97 -30.42
N SER A 558 -13.34 -16.46 -29.70
CA SER A 558 -13.51 -17.52 -28.69
C SER A 558 -14.00 -17.00 -27.34
N ILE A 559 -14.00 -15.68 -27.12
CA ILE A 559 -14.38 -15.06 -25.84
C ILE A 559 -15.52 -14.04 -25.98
N TYR A 560 -16.04 -13.80 -27.19
CA TYR A 560 -17.07 -12.80 -27.43
C TYR A 560 -18.35 -13.04 -26.60
N HIS A 561 -18.79 -14.30 -26.49
CA HIS A 561 -19.93 -14.67 -25.63
C HIS A 561 -19.68 -14.38 -24.15
N LEU A 562 -18.42 -14.52 -23.69
CA LEU A 562 -18.02 -14.19 -22.32
C LEU A 562 -18.04 -12.68 -22.07
N LEU A 563 -17.63 -11.86 -23.05
CA LEU A 563 -17.76 -10.40 -22.96
C LEU A 563 -19.23 -9.97 -22.86
N CYS A 564 -20.11 -10.63 -23.63
CA CYS A 564 -21.54 -10.40 -23.59
C CYS A 564 -22.11 -10.77 -22.21
N MET A 565 -21.76 -11.94 -21.66
CA MET A 565 -22.15 -12.38 -20.30
C MET A 565 -21.61 -11.45 -19.20
N LEU A 566 -20.41 -10.89 -19.39
CA LEU A 566 -19.82 -9.89 -18.50
C LEU A 566 -20.49 -8.52 -18.60
N ASN A 567 -21.53 -8.34 -19.40
CA ASN A 567 -22.19 -7.05 -19.60
C ASN A 567 -21.18 -5.96 -20.04
N VAL A 568 -20.14 -6.36 -20.80
CA VAL A 568 -19.18 -5.44 -21.42
C VAL A 568 -19.84 -4.81 -22.64
N LYS A 569 -20.34 -3.59 -22.46
CA LYS A 569 -21.01 -2.82 -23.52
C LYS A 569 -20.01 -2.06 -24.38
N TYR A 570 -18.90 -1.61 -23.78
CA TYR A 570 -17.90 -0.78 -24.46
C TYR A 570 -16.50 -1.34 -24.32
N ILE A 571 -15.74 -1.31 -25.42
CA ILE A 571 -14.32 -1.66 -25.44
C ILE A 571 -13.55 -0.45 -25.96
N ALA A 572 -12.60 0.04 -25.17
CA ALA A 572 -11.73 1.16 -25.55
C ALA A 572 -10.37 0.63 -26.04
N SER A 573 -9.91 1.11 -27.18
CA SER A 573 -8.67 0.65 -27.82
C SER A 573 -8.00 1.75 -28.66
N GLU A 574 -6.68 1.84 -28.60
CA GLU A 574 -5.87 2.67 -29.50
C GLU A 574 -5.63 1.99 -30.84
N THR A 575 -5.56 0.65 -30.84
CA THR A 575 -5.42 -0.13 -32.06
C THR A 575 -6.81 -0.48 -32.62
N PRO A 576 -6.97 -0.53 -33.96
CA PRO A 576 -8.22 -1.00 -34.55
C PRO A 576 -8.55 -2.43 -34.15
N ILE A 577 -9.82 -2.69 -33.83
CA ILE A 577 -10.37 -4.04 -33.62
C ILE A 577 -11.34 -4.31 -34.78
N LEU A 578 -11.14 -5.41 -35.49
CA LEU A 578 -11.98 -5.84 -36.61
C LEU A 578 -12.74 -7.10 -36.20
N TYR A 579 -14.03 -6.93 -35.88
CA TYR A 579 -14.92 -8.03 -35.53
C TYR A 579 -16.38 -7.60 -35.70
N ASP A 580 -17.19 -8.40 -36.38
CA ASP A 580 -18.57 -8.04 -36.77
C ASP A 580 -19.48 -7.74 -35.56
N GLY A 581 -19.21 -8.36 -34.41
CA GLY A 581 -19.93 -8.11 -33.16
C GLY A 581 -19.57 -6.81 -32.44
N LEU A 582 -18.64 -6.01 -32.98
CA LEU A 582 -18.17 -4.75 -32.41
C LEU A 582 -18.31 -3.60 -33.41
N GLU A 583 -19.21 -2.67 -33.12
CA GLU A 583 -19.40 -1.47 -33.94
C GLU A 583 -18.58 -0.30 -33.40
N LEU A 584 -17.90 0.45 -34.27
CA LEU A 584 -17.20 1.67 -33.84
C LEU A 584 -18.22 2.74 -33.43
N ALA A 585 -18.34 3.00 -32.13
CA ALA A 585 -19.30 3.97 -31.60
C ALA A 585 -18.76 5.40 -31.67
N ARG A 586 -17.48 5.59 -31.31
CA ARG A 586 -16.86 6.91 -31.30
C ARG A 586 -15.33 6.83 -31.36
N ILE A 587 -14.71 7.86 -31.91
CA ILE A 587 -13.28 8.12 -31.75
C ILE A 587 -13.12 9.37 -30.87
N ILE A 588 -12.34 9.25 -29.81
CA ILE A 588 -12.03 10.34 -28.87
C ILE A 588 -10.52 10.49 -28.85
N GLN A 589 -10.00 11.56 -29.45
CA GLN A 589 -8.55 11.71 -29.69
C GLN A 589 -8.01 10.51 -30.49
N ASN A 590 -7.10 9.71 -29.90
CA ASN A 590 -6.54 8.50 -30.53
C ASN A 590 -7.23 7.21 -30.03
N ILE A 591 -8.27 7.31 -29.21
CA ILE A 591 -8.95 6.18 -28.59
C ILE A 591 -10.21 5.86 -29.39
N ARG A 592 -10.29 4.64 -29.92
CA ARG A 592 -11.47 4.07 -30.58
C ARG A 592 -12.32 3.36 -29.53
N VAL A 593 -13.58 3.73 -29.43
CA VAL A 593 -14.55 3.10 -28.52
C VAL A 593 -15.52 2.27 -29.35
N TYR A 594 -15.48 0.96 -29.14
CA TYR A 594 -16.34 -0.01 -29.80
C TYR A 594 -17.52 -0.36 -28.89
N LYS A 595 -18.72 -0.45 -29.47
CA LYS A 595 -19.94 -0.92 -28.82
C LYS A 595 -20.15 -2.38 -29.15
N ASN A 596 -20.33 -3.20 -28.11
CA ASN A 596 -20.73 -4.58 -28.23
C ASN A 596 -22.23 -4.66 -28.54
N THR A 597 -22.58 -5.14 -29.74
CA THR A 597 -23.96 -5.22 -30.24
C THR A 597 -24.77 -6.34 -29.58
N SER A 598 -24.11 -7.38 -29.07
CA SER A 598 -24.73 -8.55 -28.43
C SER A 598 -24.62 -8.52 -26.90
N CYS A 599 -24.32 -7.35 -26.31
CA CYS A 599 -24.13 -7.21 -24.86
C CYS A 599 -25.39 -7.61 -24.07
N LEU A 600 -25.24 -8.54 -23.12
CA LEU A 600 -26.33 -8.95 -22.24
C LEU A 600 -26.52 -7.93 -21.11
N THR A 601 -27.73 -7.88 -20.55
CA THR A 601 -28.01 -7.10 -19.34
C THR A 601 -27.24 -7.65 -18.14
N ARG A 602 -26.98 -6.81 -17.13
CA ARG A 602 -26.26 -7.20 -15.91
C ARG A 602 -26.91 -8.39 -15.18
N ALA A 603 -28.23 -8.50 -15.25
CA ALA A 603 -29.01 -9.62 -14.75
C ALA A 603 -30.00 -10.07 -15.83
N PHE A 604 -30.17 -11.38 -15.98
CA PHE A 604 -31.09 -11.97 -16.96
C PHE A 604 -31.54 -13.36 -16.50
N PHE A 605 -32.63 -13.86 -17.10
CA PHE A 605 -33.17 -15.17 -16.82
C PHE A 605 -32.50 -16.23 -17.68
N VAL A 606 -32.24 -17.41 -17.11
CA VAL A 606 -31.68 -18.58 -17.79
C VAL A 606 -32.53 -19.80 -17.46
N PRO A 607 -33.05 -20.54 -18.46
CA PRO A 607 -33.99 -21.64 -18.21
C PRO A 607 -33.32 -22.90 -17.65
N GLU A 608 -32.08 -23.18 -18.06
CA GLU A 608 -31.42 -24.45 -17.76
C GLU A 608 -30.15 -24.29 -16.90
N ALA A 609 -29.80 -25.34 -16.17
CA ALA A 609 -28.54 -25.46 -15.47
C ALA A 609 -27.84 -26.76 -15.83
N THR A 610 -26.55 -26.66 -16.16
CA THR A 610 -25.65 -27.80 -16.32
C THR A 610 -24.81 -27.93 -15.06
N VAL A 611 -24.97 -29.06 -14.36
CA VAL A 611 -24.19 -29.40 -13.17
C VAL A 611 -22.94 -30.16 -13.61
N VAL A 612 -21.77 -29.63 -13.31
CA VAL A 612 -20.46 -30.27 -13.56
C VAL A 612 -19.82 -30.73 -12.25
N ALA A 613 -18.82 -31.61 -12.32
CA ALA A 613 -18.29 -32.25 -11.11
C ALA A 613 -17.51 -31.29 -10.22
N ASN A 614 -16.86 -30.28 -10.81
CA ASN A 614 -16.01 -29.36 -10.07
C ASN A 614 -15.81 -28.02 -10.78
N LYS A 615 -15.24 -27.08 -10.04
CA LYS A 615 -14.93 -25.74 -10.52
C LYS A 615 -13.99 -25.69 -11.74
N LYS A 616 -13.06 -26.66 -11.89
CA LYS A 616 -12.14 -26.71 -13.03
C LYS A 616 -12.89 -27.05 -14.31
N GLU A 617 -13.78 -28.03 -14.26
CA GLU A 617 -14.69 -28.35 -15.37
C GLU A 617 -15.60 -27.18 -15.70
N ALA A 618 -16.15 -26.49 -14.70
CA ALA A 618 -16.99 -25.31 -14.94
C ALA A 618 -16.24 -24.22 -15.72
N PHE A 619 -14.97 -23.99 -15.40
CA PHE A 619 -14.11 -23.06 -16.13
C PHE A 619 -13.93 -23.47 -17.59
N TYR A 620 -13.57 -24.72 -17.87
CA TYR A 620 -13.36 -25.16 -19.25
C TYR A 620 -14.66 -25.26 -20.06
N TYR A 621 -15.78 -25.58 -19.40
CA TYR A 621 -17.07 -25.67 -20.06
C TYR A 621 -17.50 -24.32 -20.63
N ILE A 622 -17.43 -23.25 -19.82
CA ILE A 622 -17.85 -21.91 -20.27
C ILE A 622 -16.92 -21.32 -21.35
N MET A 623 -15.68 -21.79 -21.45
CA MET A 623 -14.70 -21.33 -22.45
C MET A 623 -14.95 -21.92 -23.84
N ARG A 624 -15.90 -22.85 -23.97
CA ARG A 624 -16.28 -23.43 -25.27
C ARG A 624 -17.01 -22.39 -26.12
N PRO A 625 -16.70 -22.26 -27.42
CA PRO A 625 -17.43 -21.36 -28.32
C PRO A 625 -18.93 -21.67 -28.42
N GLU A 626 -19.33 -22.91 -28.17
CA GLU A 626 -20.73 -23.36 -28.21
C GLU A 626 -21.52 -23.01 -26.94
N PHE A 627 -20.85 -22.56 -25.88
CA PHE A 627 -21.50 -22.18 -24.63
C PHE A 627 -22.33 -20.92 -24.81
N ASP A 628 -23.65 -21.05 -24.64
CA ASP A 628 -24.59 -19.94 -24.72
C ASP A 628 -25.07 -19.54 -23.31
N PRO A 629 -24.58 -18.42 -22.76
CA PRO A 629 -24.93 -18.01 -21.41
C PRO A 629 -26.41 -17.67 -21.24
N THR A 630 -27.17 -17.47 -22.33
CA THR A 630 -28.61 -17.18 -22.28
C THR A 630 -29.48 -18.43 -22.17
N LYS A 631 -28.93 -19.62 -22.48
CA LYS A 631 -29.64 -20.89 -22.47
C LYS A 631 -29.35 -21.71 -21.23
N GLU A 632 -28.09 -21.77 -20.82
CA GLU A 632 -27.67 -22.56 -19.67
C GLU A 632 -26.70 -21.81 -18.76
N ILE A 633 -26.84 -22.05 -17.45
CA ILE A 633 -25.81 -21.72 -16.46
C ILE A 633 -25.04 -22.98 -16.08
N VAL A 634 -23.76 -22.84 -15.79
CA VAL A 634 -22.90 -23.94 -15.32
C VAL A 634 -22.68 -23.79 -13.82
N VAL A 635 -23.08 -24.80 -13.05
CA VAL A 635 -22.86 -24.87 -11.60
C VAL A 635 -22.07 -26.13 -11.25
N PHE A 636 -21.41 -26.15 -10.10
CA PHE A 636 -20.64 -27.30 -9.62
C PHE A 636 -20.99 -27.69 -8.19
N GLU A 637 -22.23 -27.40 -7.82
CA GLU A 637 -22.84 -27.77 -6.55
C GLU A 637 -24.26 -28.30 -6.83
N ASN A 638 -24.74 -29.18 -5.96
CA ASN A 638 -26.05 -29.80 -6.13
C ASN A 638 -27.18 -28.75 -5.97
N ILE A 639 -28.12 -28.75 -6.92
CA ILE A 639 -29.32 -27.92 -6.91
C ILE A 639 -30.50 -28.82 -6.50
N PRO A 640 -31.08 -28.66 -5.30
CA PRO A 640 -32.22 -29.45 -4.87
C PRO A 640 -33.40 -29.31 -5.84
N HIS A 641 -34.10 -30.41 -6.11
CA HIS A 641 -35.32 -30.44 -6.94
C HIS A 641 -35.15 -30.08 -8.44
N TYR A 642 -33.93 -29.85 -8.92
CA TYR A 642 -33.66 -29.69 -10.34
C TYR A 642 -33.23 -31.01 -10.98
N SER A 643 -34.09 -31.58 -11.84
CA SER A 643 -33.87 -32.88 -12.50
C SER A 643 -33.15 -32.79 -13.86
N GLY A 644 -32.67 -31.61 -14.26
CA GLY A 644 -31.89 -31.45 -15.49
C GLY A 644 -32.69 -31.62 -16.79
N VAL A 645 -34.01 -31.39 -16.77
CA VAL A 645 -34.85 -31.52 -17.97
C VAL A 645 -34.44 -30.48 -19.01
N ARG A 646 -33.65 -30.92 -19.99
CA ARG A 646 -33.29 -30.17 -21.21
C ARG A 646 -34.52 -29.97 -22.09
N GLY A 647 -34.69 -28.77 -22.64
CA GLY A 647 -35.70 -28.45 -23.65
C GLY A 647 -36.93 -27.68 -23.15
N GLN A 648 -36.89 -27.04 -21.97
CA GLN A 648 -37.95 -26.07 -21.63
C GLN A 648 -37.82 -24.86 -22.55
N LYS A 649 -38.86 -24.57 -23.36
CA LYS A 649 -38.91 -23.36 -24.17
C LYS A 649 -38.75 -22.15 -23.23
N SER A 650 -37.80 -21.26 -23.55
CA SER A 650 -37.67 -19.95 -22.89
C SER A 650 -39.02 -19.25 -22.93
N GLY A 651 -39.74 -19.25 -21.82
CA GLY A 651 -40.97 -18.48 -21.67
C GLY A 651 -40.66 -16.98 -21.78
N GLN A 652 -41.68 -16.15 -21.94
CA GLN A 652 -41.51 -14.70 -21.83
C GLN A 652 -40.98 -14.37 -20.42
N CYS A 653 -39.73 -13.91 -20.36
CA CYS A 653 -39.08 -13.54 -19.11
C CYS A 653 -38.64 -12.09 -19.18
N ILE A 654 -39.03 -11.30 -18.19
CA ILE A 654 -38.64 -9.90 -18.06
C ILE A 654 -37.87 -9.77 -16.76
N VAL A 655 -36.60 -9.35 -16.85
CA VAL A 655 -35.74 -9.08 -15.71
C VAL A 655 -35.32 -7.62 -15.77
N GLY A 656 -35.58 -6.87 -14.70
CA GLY A 656 -35.21 -5.46 -14.55
C GLY A 656 -34.53 -5.20 -13.21
N ILE A 657 -33.52 -4.36 -13.21
CA ILE A 657 -32.85 -3.92 -11.98
C ILE A 657 -33.48 -2.60 -11.54
N ASP A 658 -34.27 -2.65 -10.47
CA ASP A 658 -34.93 -1.47 -9.88
C ASP A 658 -33.91 -0.55 -9.21
N SER A 659 -32.92 -1.13 -8.53
CA SER A 659 -31.92 -0.39 -7.77
C SER A 659 -30.62 -1.18 -7.67
N TYR A 660 -29.50 -0.51 -7.96
CA TYR A 660 -28.18 -1.10 -7.88
C TYR A 660 -27.27 -0.24 -7.00
N GLN A 661 -27.02 -0.71 -5.77
CA GLN A 661 -26.10 -0.08 -4.82
C GLN A 661 -24.99 -1.06 -4.42
N PRO A 662 -23.81 -0.58 -3.96
CA PRO A 662 -22.68 -1.43 -3.60
C PRO A 662 -23.03 -2.62 -2.71
N ASN A 663 -23.79 -2.40 -1.63
CA ASN A 663 -24.10 -3.45 -0.66
C ASN A 663 -25.51 -4.05 -0.84
N LYS A 664 -26.28 -3.59 -1.84
CA LYS A 664 -27.69 -3.96 -1.99
C LYS A 664 -28.15 -3.82 -3.44
N ILE A 665 -28.75 -4.88 -3.97
CA ILE A 665 -29.30 -4.91 -5.33
C ILE A 665 -30.77 -5.36 -5.25
N ILE A 666 -31.66 -4.65 -5.94
CA ILE A 666 -33.09 -4.97 -6.04
C ILE A 666 -33.40 -5.25 -7.51
N ILE A 667 -33.97 -6.42 -7.78
CA ILE A 667 -34.29 -6.93 -9.10
C ILE A 667 -35.75 -7.35 -9.12
N ARG A 668 -36.49 -6.97 -10.16
CA ARG A 668 -37.80 -7.53 -10.47
C ARG A 668 -37.66 -8.53 -11.59
N ALA A 669 -38.25 -9.71 -11.41
CA ALA A 669 -38.31 -10.73 -12.43
C ALA A 669 -39.76 -11.16 -12.62
N LYS A 670 -40.19 -11.31 -13.87
CA LYS A 670 -41.44 -11.98 -14.24
C LYS A 670 -41.07 -13.14 -15.17
N THR A 671 -41.46 -14.35 -14.79
CA THR A 671 -41.24 -15.56 -15.58
C THR A 671 -42.46 -16.47 -15.52
N ASN A 672 -42.72 -17.21 -16.61
CA ASN A 672 -43.77 -18.22 -16.66
C ASN A 672 -43.22 -19.64 -16.49
N THR A 673 -41.90 -19.79 -16.40
CA THR A 673 -41.20 -21.08 -16.27
C THR A 673 -40.27 -21.04 -15.06
N HIS A 674 -40.02 -22.21 -14.49
CA HIS A 674 -38.97 -22.37 -13.49
C HIS A 674 -37.61 -22.14 -14.16
N GLY A 675 -36.67 -21.53 -13.45
CA GLY A 675 -35.31 -21.36 -13.96
C GLY A 675 -34.45 -20.55 -13.01
N PHE A 676 -33.50 -19.82 -13.58
CA PHE A 676 -32.44 -19.18 -12.82
C PHE A 676 -32.33 -17.70 -13.15
N LEU A 677 -32.20 -16.87 -12.11
CA LEU A 677 -31.77 -15.48 -12.28
C LEU A 677 -30.25 -15.45 -12.23
N PHE A 678 -29.60 -15.24 -13.38
CA PHE A 678 -28.18 -14.96 -13.46
C PHE A 678 -27.91 -13.50 -13.10
N LEU A 679 -26.92 -13.26 -12.25
CA LEU A 679 -26.39 -11.94 -11.94
C LEU A 679 -24.89 -11.93 -12.25
N GLY A 680 -24.48 -11.08 -13.20
CA GLY A 680 -23.10 -10.97 -13.65
C GLY A 680 -22.13 -10.37 -12.62
N ASP A 681 -22.44 -10.37 -11.33
CA ASP A 681 -21.56 -9.91 -10.25
C ASP A 681 -20.74 -11.08 -9.68
N ALA A 682 -19.49 -10.81 -9.30
CA ALA A 682 -18.58 -11.84 -8.82
C ALA A 682 -19.10 -12.50 -7.53
N TYR A 683 -19.11 -13.83 -7.48
CA TYR A 683 -19.44 -14.58 -6.28
C TYR A 683 -18.39 -14.36 -5.19
N TYR A 684 -18.84 -14.03 -3.98
CA TYR A 684 -18.00 -13.92 -2.78
C TYR A 684 -18.85 -14.22 -1.53
N PRO A 685 -18.29 -14.89 -0.49
CA PRO A 685 -19.03 -15.18 0.74
C PRO A 685 -19.54 -13.91 1.44
N GLY A 686 -20.71 -14.00 2.10
CA GLY A 686 -21.31 -12.87 2.83
C GLY A 686 -22.44 -12.16 2.09
N TRP A 687 -22.69 -12.50 0.83
CA TRP A 687 -23.92 -12.14 0.13
C TRP A 687 -25.09 -13.04 0.56
N LYS A 688 -26.27 -12.44 0.73
CA LYS A 688 -27.55 -13.12 0.96
C LYS A 688 -28.54 -12.70 -0.11
N ALA A 689 -29.38 -13.63 -0.55
CA ALA A 689 -30.46 -13.38 -1.50
C ALA A 689 -31.82 -13.67 -0.87
N PHE A 690 -32.82 -12.87 -1.24
CA PHE A 690 -34.20 -13.04 -0.80
C PHE A 690 -35.12 -12.97 -2.02
N VAL A 691 -36.04 -13.92 -2.14
CA VAL A 691 -37.13 -13.92 -3.12
C VAL A 691 -38.42 -13.71 -2.35
N ASP A 692 -39.12 -12.61 -2.62
CA ASP A 692 -40.36 -12.21 -1.94
C ASP A 692 -40.25 -12.22 -0.41
N GLY A 693 -39.08 -11.81 0.10
CA GLY A 693 -38.77 -11.74 1.53
C GLY A 693 -38.24 -13.03 2.17
N LYS A 694 -38.29 -14.17 1.46
CA LYS A 694 -37.75 -15.45 1.95
C LYS A 694 -36.29 -15.61 1.52
N GLU A 695 -35.39 -15.90 2.47
CA GLU A 695 -33.98 -16.16 2.18
C GLU A 695 -33.84 -17.39 1.27
N THR A 696 -33.06 -17.25 0.19
CA THR A 696 -32.76 -18.33 -0.76
C THR A 696 -31.25 -18.52 -0.90
N LYS A 697 -30.85 -19.72 -1.29
CA LYS A 697 -29.44 -20.05 -1.50
C LYS A 697 -28.92 -19.36 -2.77
N ILE A 698 -27.75 -18.73 -2.67
CA ILE A 698 -27.00 -18.25 -3.83
C ILE A 698 -26.09 -19.38 -4.29
N TYR A 699 -26.18 -19.71 -5.57
CA TYR A 699 -25.27 -20.66 -6.20
C TYR A 699 -24.16 -19.93 -6.96
N ARG A 700 -23.00 -20.55 -7.05
CA ARG A 700 -21.89 -20.07 -7.88
C ARG A 700 -22.03 -20.58 -9.31
N ALA A 701 -22.37 -19.68 -10.22
CA ALA A 701 -22.62 -19.96 -11.63
C ALA A 701 -21.50 -19.48 -12.54
N ASN A 702 -21.37 -20.13 -13.70
CA ASN A 702 -20.44 -19.78 -14.78
C ASN A 702 -19.06 -19.45 -14.24
N TYR A 703 -18.56 -20.37 -13.42
CA TYR A 703 -17.28 -20.31 -12.72
C TYR A 703 -17.14 -19.20 -11.66
N VAL A 704 -17.59 -17.96 -11.86
CA VAL A 704 -17.28 -16.81 -10.96
C VAL A 704 -18.47 -15.93 -10.60
N PHE A 705 -19.67 -16.19 -11.10
CA PHE A 705 -20.84 -15.32 -10.92
C PHE A 705 -21.87 -15.91 -9.95
N ARG A 706 -22.94 -15.16 -9.70
CA ARG A 706 -24.03 -15.55 -8.79
C ARG A 706 -25.27 -15.92 -9.57
N THR A 707 -25.99 -16.91 -9.07
CA THR A 707 -27.33 -17.24 -9.54
C THR A 707 -28.22 -17.65 -8.38
N ILE A 708 -29.53 -17.53 -8.58
CA ILE A 708 -30.56 -18.08 -7.68
C ILE A 708 -31.64 -18.77 -8.51
N GLU A 709 -32.29 -19.75 -7.90
CA GLU A 709 -33.50 -20.36 -8.47
C GLU A 709 -34.69 -19.41 -8.31
N ILE A 710 -35.51 -19.32 -9.36
CA ILE A 710 -36.77 -18.59 -9.34
C ILE A 710 -37.89 -19.48 -9.92
N ALA A 711 -39.02 -19.50 -9.22
CA ALA A 711 -40.22 -20.19 -9.65
C ALA A 711 -40.97 -19.38 -10.74
N PRO A 712 -41.96 -19.96 -11.43
CA PRO A 712 -42.91 -19.19 -12.22
C PRO A 712 -43.64 -18.16 -11.35
N GLY A 713 -43.69 -16.90 -11.79
CA GLY A 713 -44.35 -15.82 -11.06
C GLY A 713 -43.73 -14.45 -11.32
N ILE A 714 -44.23 -13.47 -10.56
CA ILE A 714 -43.65 -12.13 -10.44
C ILE A 714 -42.94 -12.09 -9.10
N HIS A 715 -41.64 -11.82 -9.13
CA HIS A 715 -40.78 -11.89 -7.96
C HIS A 715 -40.06 -10.57 -7.72
N ASN A 716 -40.00 -10.18 -6.45
CA ASN A 716 -39.11 -9.13 -5.97
C ASN A 716 -37.89 -9.78 -5.31
N ILE A 717 -36.73 -9.56 -5.92
CA ILE A 717 -35.49 -10.25 -5.59
C ILE A 717 -34.51 -9.24 -5.00
N LYS A 718 -33.97 -9.55 -3.83
CA LYS A 718 -33.08 -8.65 -3.09
C LYS A 718 -31.78 -9.36 -2.75
N PHE A 719 -30.66 -8.81 -3.20
CA PHE A 719 -29.32 -9.21 -2.76
C PHE A 719 -28.79 -8.20 -1.73
N ILE A 720 -28.19 -8.69 -0.64
CA ILE A 720 -27.57 -7.85 0.40
C ILE A 720 -26.19 -8.40 0.73
N TYR A 721 -25.19 -7.54 0.79
CA TYR A 721 -23.86 -7.88 1.27
C TYR A 721 -23.65 -7.38 2.69
N TYR A 722 -23.44 -8.31 3.62
CA TYR A 722 -23.09 -7.98 4.99
C TYR A 722 -22.22 -9.10 5.60
N PRO A 723 -20.88 -8.95 5.56
CA PRO A 723 -19.96 -10.04 5.89
C PRO A 723 -20.04 -10.43 7.38
N GLN A 724 -20.16 -11.73 7.67
CA GLN A 724 -20.24 -12.22 9.06
C GLN A 724 -18.90 -12.06 9.80
N VAL A 725 -17.78 -12.21 9.09
CA VAL A 725 -16.43 -12.01 9.64
C VAL A 725 -16.22 -10.60 10.19
N PHE A 726 -16.90 -9.60 9.62
CA PHE A 726 -16.90 -8.24 10.15
C PHE A 726 -17.54 -8.16 11.54
N LYS A 727 -18.69 -8.82 11.75
CA LYS A 727 -19.36 -8.85 13.06
C LYS A 727 -18.51 -9.55 14.11
N VAL A 728 -17.94 -10.71 13.76
CA VAL A 728 -17.06 -11.46 14.66
C VAL A 728 -15.85 -10.61 15.05
N GLY A 729 -15.24 -9.93 14.06
CA GLY A 729 -14.11 -9.03 14.31
C GLY A 729 -14.49 -7.86 15.21
N MET A 730 -15.66 -7.26 14.98
CA MET A 730 -16.20 -6.18 15.80
C MET A 730 -16.41 -6.62 17.26
N VAL A 731 -17.02 -7.79 17.49
CA VAL A 731 -17.19 -8.34 18.85
C VAL A 731 -15.83 -8.60 19.51
N GLY A 732 -14.87 -9.19 18.79
CA GLY A 732 -13.52 -9.41 19.30
C GLY A 732 -12.78 -8.13 19.68
N SER A 733 -12.88 -7.09 18.85
CA SER A 733 -12.34 -5.75 19.15
C SER A 733 -12.99 -5.15 20.40
N ILE A 734 -14.32 -5.23 20.54
CA ILE A 734 -15.05 -4.74 21.73
C ILE A 734 -14.62 -5.48 22.99
N CYS A 735 -14.56 -6.81 22.95
CA CYS A 735 -14.08 -7.61 24.08
C CYS A 735 -12.66 -7.20 24.50
N THR A 736 -11.78 -6.92 23.54
CA THR A 736 -10.42 -6.43 23.83
C THR A 736 -10.43 -5.07 24.53
N VAL A 737 -11.28 -4.13 24.09
CA VAL A 737 -11.46 -2.83 24.77
C VAL A 737 -11.95 -3.01 26.20
N LEU A 738 -12.93 -3.88 26.44
CA LEU A 738 -13.45 -4.17 27.78
C LEU A 738 -12.39 -4.78 28.69
N LEU A 739 -11.60 -5.73 28.20
CA LEU A 739 -10.50 -6.33 28.95
C LEU A 739 -9.43 -5.31 29.35
N ILE A 740 -9.08 -4.38 28.45
CA ILE A 740 -8.18 -3.27 28.76
C ILE A 740 -8.78 -2.37 29.86
N GLY A 741 -10.08 -2.05 29.76
CA GLY A 741 -10.80 -1.27 30.77
C GLY A 741 -10.77 -1.92 32.15
N ILE A 742 -11.08 -3.21 32.23
CA ILE A 742 -11.04 -4.00 33.49
C ILE A 742 -9.63 -4.01 34.08
N ALA A 743 -8.61 -4.25 33.25
CA ALA A 743 -7.21 -4.22 33.69
C ALA A 743 -6.79 -2.84 34.23
N GLY A 744 -7.28 -1.76 33.61
CA GLY A 744 -7.10 -0.39 34.06
C GLY A 744 -7.70 -0.15 35.44
N ILE A 745 -8.97 -0.53 35.64
CA ILE A 745 -9.69 -0.39 36.93
C ILE A 745 -8.97 -1.17 38.04
N PHE A 746 -8.59 -2.43 37.77
CA PHE A 746 -7.86 -3.25 38.75
C PHE A 746 -6.52 -2.63 39.17
N THR A 747 -5.80 -2.03 38.22
CA THR A 747 -4.52 -1.35 38.49
C THR A 747 -4.71 -0.11 39.36
N ILE A 748 -5.76 0.68 39.11
CA ILE A 748 -6.11 1.86 39.92
C ILE A 748 -6.51 1.43 41.33
N HIS A 749 -7.37 0.42 41.46
CA HIS A 749 -7.82 -0.12 42.74
C HIS A 749 -6.66 -0.62 43.60
N ARG A 750 -5.73 -1.40 43.01
CA ARG A 750 -4.54 -1.89 43.70
C ARG A 750 -3.62 -0.77 44.18
N ARG A 751 -3.46 0.31 43.42
CA ARG A 751 -2.68 1.50 43.85
C ARG A 751 -3.36 2.23 45.01
N TYR A 752 -4.68 2.38 44.94
CA TYR A 752 -5.44 3.06 46.00
C TYR A 752 -5.39 2.31 47.33
N HIS A 753 -5.52 0.96 47.30
CA HIS A 753 -5.47 0.15 48.52
C HIS A 753 -4.04 -0.18 48.99
N GLY A 754 -3.06 -0.27 48.09
CA GLY A 754 -1.65 -0.48 48.45
C GLY A 754 -1.03 0.71 49.19
N ASN A 755 -1.47 1.94 48.91
CA ASN A 755 -1.04 3.12 49.66
C ASN A 755 -1.66 3.19 51.07
N LYS A 756 -2.88 2.67 51.26
CA LYS A 756 -3.52 2.60 52.59
C LYS A 756 -2.86 1.63 53.56
N SER A 757 -2.16 0.60 53.06
CA SER A 757 -1.39 -0.32 53.92
C SER A 757 -0.04 0.24 54.37
N THR A 758 0.51 1.24 53.69
CA THR A 758 1.78 1.89 54.06
C THR A 758 1.60 3.09 55.00
N GLU A 759 0.40 3.66 55.11
CA GLU A 759 0.07 4.72 56.08
C GLU A 759 -0.33 4.18 57.47
N LYS A 760 -0.33 2.85 57.66
CA LYS A 760 -0.65 2.18 58.94
C LYS A 760 0.54 1.53 59.64
N CYS A 761 1.79 1.82 59.22
CA CYS A 761 3.00 1.42 59.93
C CYS A 761 3.73 2.64 60.48
#